data_AF-A0A9W8JBS7-F1
#
_entry.id   AF-A0A9W8JBS7-F1
#
_cell.length_a   1.000
_cell.length_b   1.000
_cell.length_c   1.000
_cell.angle_alpha   90.00
_cell.angle_beta   90.00
_cell.angle_gamma   90.00
#
_symmetry.space_group_name_H-M   'P 1'
#
loop_
_entity.id
_entity.type
_entity.pdbx_description
1 polymer ?
#
loop_
_entity_poly.entity_id
_entity_poly.type
_entity_poly.pdbx_seq_one_letter_code
_entity_poly.pdbx_strand_id
1 'polypeptide(L)'
;MLLATLRKLNESDFQETENCLPRPYAVYPPFEPSVLQPYVLPSLLVPPEAIEMDALSSGAEEETPVKKDEWPEFFLRLFPSDVSPDFDDPAGYVIRTTILDIVEVFEVNRKECARLLLEYPKWNLAGTFKPKPGSTVNVEPAPGKDWQLESTIIETVLGAYLVLPESSKKSIYYVGLITEICKLSPSTVGPAVGKSIRRLYAALSDGLDVEAARRFAEWFAVHMSNFGFQWVWKEWVPDLALTVQHPKRAFMRRAIEFEIRLAYHERIFKTLPEAMQGPDAYTIPENGPTPAFEYEDPSHPYHDAAQDILNHFRGRAKAEDVISHLDTLRERLESSEDAPNVDSLVRSIAIQSLLHIGSRSFSHLLNAIERYLPLLRSLAGWGPPSTTAPGGSAEARTDILAAAAAFWKHNRQMVAIVFDKLMQYQIVDPTDVVGWTFLNGNAIGQLSEASPMNLSAFEWDLLRAAIDKANGRVVSARRKVMALRKEDDDTRARAMAGAAGDTNMEVDVEAKRDEADADSPQLVVALKAYSSLTKEQRMALSKTLEGFVGCLAPTSTAPHPNPHARTVIEESAWENRANWGRDEWNAWETWGWYRQFCRAYAPYLRTYVNTLYTVSFSRFDGVEDPAGDMLKKIWNIATGQDA
;
A
#
# COMPACT_ATOMS: atom_id res chain seq x y z
N MET A 1 18.36 19.53 7.14
CA MET A 1 19.40 18.59 7.57
C MET A 1 20.70 18.78 6.81
N LEU A 2 20.86 18.33 5.56
CA LEU A 2 22.13 18.53 4.82
C LEU A 2 22.60 19.99 4.79
N LEU A 3 21.71 20.95 4.51
CA LEU A 3 22.06 22.38 4.56
C LEU A 3 22.50 22.85 5.95
N ALA A 4 21.90 22.34 7.03
CA ALA A 4 22.28 22.68 8.39
C ALA A 4 23.67 22.11 8.73
N THR A 5 23.92 20.86 8.35
CA THR A 5 25.22 20.19 8.45
C THR A 5 26.30 20.94 7.68
N LEU A 6 26.04 21.33 6.43
CA LEU A 6 26.99 22.10 5.62
C LEU A 6 27.26 23.49 6.19
N ARG A 7 26.24 24.16 6.78
CA ARG A 7 26.42 25.44 7.47
C ARG A 7 27.33 25.29 8.68
N LYS A 8 27.11 24.30 9.54
CA LYS A 8 27.98 24.01 10.70
C LYS A 8 29.42 23.72 10.27
N LEU A 9 29.60 22.88 9.25
CA LEU A 9 30.93 22.60 8.70
C LEU A 9 31.60 23.89 8.20
N ASN A 10 30.88 24.73 7.46
CA ASN A 10 31.39 26.00 6.96
C ASN A 10 31.72 27.00 8.08
N GLU A 11 30.94 27.03 9.17
CA GLU A 11 31.23 27.85 10.37
C GLU A 11 32.57 27.46 11.03
N SER A 12 32.94 26.18 10.95
CA SER A 12 34.23 25.67 11.44
C SER A 12 35.37 25.75 10.42
N ASP A 13 35.16 26.39 9.25
CA ASP A 13 36.07 26.32 8.10
C ASP A 13 36.43 24.86 7.73
N PHE A 14 35.42 24.00 7.80
CA PHE A 14 35.49 22.55 7.59
C PHE A 14 36.45 21.80 8.52
N GLN A 15 36.96 22.39 9.60
CA GLN A 15 37.86 21.70 10.54
C GLN A 15 37.18 20.50 11.23
N GLU A 16 35.87 20.57 11.48
CA GLU A 16 35.09 19.48 12.07
C GLU A 16 35.08 18.19 11.23
N THR A 17 35.49 18.26 9.96
CA THR A 17 35.56 17.09 9.08
C THR A 17 36.55 16.02 9.58
N GLU A 18 37.59 16.40 10.33
CA GLU A 18 38.50 15.47 11.01
C GLU A 18 37.81 14.68 12.12
N ASN A 19 36.81 15.30 12.74
CA ASN A 19 36.05 14.74 13.85
C ASN A 19 34.84 13.92 13.38
N CYS A 20 34.50 13.90 12.09
CA CYS A 20 33.39 13.08 11.59
C CYS A 20 33.77 12.03 10.53
N LEU A 21 34.90 12.18 9.83
CA LEU A 21 35.30 11.29 8.73
C LEU A 21 36.63 10.58 9.03
N PRO A 22 36.69 9.24 8.90
CA PRO A 22 37.96 8.52 8.89
C PRO A 22 38.83 8.94 7.70
N ARG A 23 40.09 9.31 7.97
CA ARG A 23 41.07 9.77 6.95
C ARG A 23 42.31 8.90 6.93
N PRO A 24 42.24 7.64 6.44
CA PRO A 24 43.41 6.77 6.40
C PRO A 24 44.55 7.37 5.56
N TYR A 25 44.23 8.21 4.58
CA TYR A 25 45.21 8.92 3.75
C TYR A 25 46.04 9.97 4.52
N ALA A 26 45.55 10.48 5.66
CA ALA A 26 46.24 11.52 6.44
C ALA A 26 47.50 11.01 7.17
N VAL A 27 47.68 9.68 7.27
CA VAL A 27 48.89 9.06 7.84
C VAL A 27 50.07 9.17 6.88
N TYR A 28 49.81 9.40 5.59
CA TYR A 28 50.85 9.57 4.59
C TYR A 28 51.26 11.05 4.48
N PRO A 29 52.53 11.35 4.21
CA PRO A 29 52.97 12.72 3.95
C PRO A 29 52.22 13.28 2.72
N PRO A 30 51.87 14.58 2.70
CA PRO A 30 51.25 15.21 1.55
C PRO A 30 52.09 14.99 0.28
N PHE A 31 51.44 14.66 -0.84
CA PHE A 31 52.14 14.52 -2.10
C PHE A 31 52.73 15.86 -2.54
N GLU A 32 54.00 15.88 -2.91
CA GLU A 32 54.57 17.06 -3.55
C GLU A 32 53.97 17.21 -4.97
N PRO A 33 53.55 18.41 -5.38
CA PRO A 33 53.01 18.67 -6.72
C PRO A 33 53.99 18.33 -7.86
N SER A 34 55.28 18.20 -7.54
CA SER A 34 56.36 17.75 -8.42
C SER A 34 56.29 16.24 -8.73
N VAL A 35 55.70 15.44 -7.84
CA VAL A 35 55.63 13.97 -7.91
C VAL A 35 54.31 13.50 -8.48
N LEU A 36 53.20 14.18 -8.15
CA LEU A 36 51.86 13.82 -8.64
C LEU A 36 51.05 15.10 -8.91
N GLN A 37 50.82 15.39 -10.19
CA GLN A 37 49.99 16.54 -10.58
C GLN A 37 48.50 16.20 -10.42
N PRO A 38 47.70 17.07 -9.76
CA PRO A 38 46.25 16.90 -9.70
C PRO A 38 45.62 16.89 -11.09
N TYR A 39 44.67 15.98 -11.32
CA TYR A 39 43.90 15.97 -12.56
C TYR A 39 42.93 17.15 -12.60
N VAL A 40 42.90 17.85 -13.74
CA VAL A 40 41.87 18.86 -14.01
C VAL A 40 40.64 18.14 -14.55
N LEU A 41 39.54 18.18 -13.80
CA LEU A 41 38.28 17.63 -14.27
C LEU A 41 37.80 18.41 -15.50
N PRO A 42 37.32 17.72 -16.57
CA PRO A 42 36.75 18.41 -17.71
C PRO A 42 35.49 19.17 -17.30
N SER A 43 35.18 20.26 -18.00
CA SER A 43 33.94 21.00 -17.79
C SER A 43 32.75 20.08 -18.05
N LEU A 44 32.02 19.72 -16.99
CA LEU A 44 30.79 18.94 -17.09
C LEU A 44 29.61 19.91 -17.21
N LEU A 45 28.99 19.95 -18.38
CA LEU A 45 27.67 20.56 -18.51
C LEU A 45 26.67 19.57 -17.93
N VAL A 46 26.05 19.92 -16.79
CA VAL A 46 24.87 19.20 -16.31
C VAL A 46 23.83 19.35 -17.41
N PRO A 47 23.35 18.25 -18.02
CA PRO A 47 22.30 18.35 -19.02
C PRO A 47 21.15 19.15 -18.41
N PRO A 48 20.60 20.16 -19.10
CA PRO A 48 19.38 20.79 -18.62
C PRO A 48 18.38 19.66 -18.34
N GLU A 49 17.70 19.72 -17.19
CA GLU A 49 16.61 18.79 -16.87
C GLU A 49 15.78 18.66 -18.14
N ALA A 50 15.86 17.50 -18.79
CA ALA A 50 15.27 17.34 -20.09
C ALA A 50 13.77 17.53 -19.87
N ILE A 51 13.25 18.70 -20.24
CA ILE A 51 11.84 18.89 -20.54
C ILE A 51 11.51 17.70 -21.43
N GLU A 52 10.62 16.86 -20.93
CA GLU A 52 10.26 15.52 -21.39
C GLU A 52 10.02 15.44 -22.90
N MET A 53 11.09 15.47 -23.71
CA MET A 53 11.04 15.25 -25.15
C MET A 53 11.03 13.77 -25.51
N ASP A 54 11.12 12.87 -24.52
CA ASP A 54 10.98 11.42 -24.69
C ASP A 54 9.54 10.97 -24.98
N ALA A 55 8.57 11.89 -24.99
CA ALA A 55 7.24 11.59 -25.52
C ALA A 55 7.18 11.58 -27.06
N LEU A 56 8.26 12.00 -27.77
CA LEU A 56 8.25 12.20 -29.23
C LEU A 56 9.49 11.66 -29.97
N SER A 57 10.48 11.07 -29.29
CA SER A 57 11.65 10.46 -29.94
C SER A 57 11.38 8.99 -30.28
N SER A 58 11.17 8.71 -31.57
CA SER A 58 10.82 7.40 -32.14
C SER A 58 11.98 6.38 -32.12
N GLY A 59 12.65 6.18 -30.97
CA GLY A 59 13.78 5.24 -30.91
C GLY A 59 14.38 4.92 -29.54
N ALA A 60 13.88 5.50 -28.44
CA ALA A 60 14.42 5.25 -27.09
C ALA A 60 13.33 4.86 -26.07
N GLU A 61 12.30 4.13 -26.52
CA GLU A 61 11.30 3.52 -25.63
C GLU A 61 11.82 2.24 -24.92
N GLU A 62 13.06 2.25 -24.42
CA GLU A 62 13.49 1.20 -23.48
C GLU A 62 12.99 1.53 -22.08
N GLU A 63 12.14 0.64 -21.56
CA GLU A 63 11.77 0.49 -20.15
C GLU A 63 11.89 1.76 -19.28
N THR A 64 11.11 2.82 -19.53
CA THR A 64 10.93 3.83 -18.49
C THR A 64 9.85 3.32 -17.53
N PRO A 65 10.19 2.72 -16.37
CA PRO A 65 9.23 2.60 -15.29
C PRO A 65 8.69 4.00 -15.02
N VAL A 66 7.43 4.07 -14.57
CA VAL A 66 6.86 5.32 -14.05
C VAL A 66 7.87 5.88 -13.05
N LYS A 67 8.59 6.95 -13.43
CA LYS A 67 9.68 7.50 -12.63
C LYS A 67 9.03 8.00 -11.34
N LYS A 68 9.38 7.36 -10.23
CA LYS A 68 8.92 7.79 -8.91
C LYS A 68 9.67 9.07 -8.60
N ASP A 69 8.94 10.12 -8.23
CA ASP A 69 9.57 11.39 -7.90
C ASP A 69 10.43 11.26 -6.66
N GLU A 70 11.46 12.10 -6.61
CA GLU A 70 12.19 12.35 -5.39
C GLU A 70 11.34 13.29 -4.52
N TRP A 71 10.82 12.76 -3.43
CA TRP A 71 10.07 13.53 -2.45
C TRP A 71 11.02 14.05 -1.37
N PRO A 72 10.74 15.23 -0.77
CA PRO A 72 11.44 15.64 0.44
C PRO A 72 11.33 14.55 1.52
N GLU A 73 12.47 14.02 1.94
CA GLU A 73 12.52 12.99 2.96
C GLU A 73 12.57 13.60 4.36
N PHE A 74 11.79 13.01 5.27
CA PHE A 74 11.84 13.32 6.69
C PHE A 74 12.52 12.18 7.43
N PHE A 75 13.41 12.54 8.35
CA PHE A 75 14.12 11.56 9.15
C PHE A 75 13.41 11.34 10.48
N LEU A 76 13.21 10.07 10.80
CA LEU A 76 12.59 9.65 12.05
C LEU A 76 13.54 9.88 13.23
N ARG A 77 13.03 10.52 14.29
CA ARG A 77 13.73 10.69 15.56
C ARG A 77 13.00 10.00 16.72
N LEU A 78 13.62 8.97 17.26
CA LEU A 78 13.14 8.11 18.35
C LEU A 78 13.98 8.29 19.63
N PHE A 79 15.27 8.60 19.48
CA PHE A 79 16.22 8.71 20.59
C PHE A 79 16.73 10.15 20.76
N PRO A 80 17.07 10.56 22.00
CA PRO A 80 17.73 11.84 22.23
C PRO A 80 19.18 11.86 21.71
N SER A 81 19.73 13.06 21.53
CA SER A 81 21.04 13.29 20.87
C SER A 81 22.27 12.81 21.65
N ASP A 82 22.11 12.51 22.93
CA ASP A 82 23.10 11.84 23.77
C ASP A 82 23.11 10.30 23.56
N VAL A 83 22.01 9.72 23.09
CA VAL A 83 21.90 8.26 22.86
C VAL A 83 22.22 7.88 21.42
N SER A 84 21.77 8.67 20.45
CA SER A 84 22.01 8.45 19.02
C SER A 84 22.28 9.78 18.34
N PRO A 85 23.26 9.89 17.43
CA PRO A 85 23.67 11.18 16.89
C PRO A 85 22.56 11.83 16.06
N ASP A 86 22.53 13.16 16.01
CA ASP A 86 21.52 13.92 15.28
C ASP A 86 21.85 14.00 13.77
N PHE A 87 20.84 13.99 12.89
CA PHE A 87 21.05 14.21 11.45
C PHE A 87 21.49 15.65 11.12
N ASP A 88 21.20 16.61 12.01
CA ASP A 88 21.64 18.01 11.86
C ASP A 88 23.07 18.26 12.36
N ASP A 89 23.75 17.22 12.87
CA ASP A 89 25.17 17.25 13.25
C ASP A 89 26.04 16.63 12.16
N PRO A 90 27.22 17.19 11.82
CA PRO A 90 28.08 16.61 10.79
C PRO A 90 28.49 15.16 11.03
N ALA A 91 28.82 14.78 12.27
CA ALA A 91 29.15 13.39 12.58
C ALA A 91 27.93 12.49 12.46
N GLY A 92 26.76 12.95 12.93
CA GLY A 92 25.54 12.19 12.82
C GLY A 92 25.04 12.00 11.39
N TYR A 93 25.10 13.03 10.55
CA TYR A 93 24.78 12.93 9.12
C TYR A 93 25.65 11.86 8.45
N VAL A 94 26.99 11.96 8.59
CA VAL A 94 27.94 11.01 7.99
C VAL A 94 27.68 9.57 8.46
N ILE A 95 27.54 9.38 9.78
CA ILE A 95 27.30 8.05 10.37
C ILE A 95 26.04 7.41 9.80
N ARG A 96 24.95 8.18 9.72
CA ARG A 96 23.65 7.66 9.30
C ARG A 96 23.60 7.41 7.81
N THR A 97 24.19 8.29 6.99
CA THR A 97 24.37 8.05 5.56
C THR A 97 25.19 6.78 5.33
N THR A 98 26.30 6.58 6.06
CA THR A 98 27.09 5.34 5.91
C THR A 98 26.31 4.09 6.32
N ILE A 99 25.50 4.17 7.38
CA ILE A 99 24.60 3.08 7.78
C ILE A 99 23.59 2.77 6.66
N LEU A 100 22.99 3.80 6.06
CA LEU A 100 22.07 3.65 4.93
C LEU A 100 22.78 3.01 3.72
N ASP A 101 23.99 3.45 3.39
CA ASP A 101 24.78 2.87 2.30
C ASP A 101 25.04 1.36 2.54
N ILE A 102 25.39 0.96 3.76
CA ILE A 102 25.55 -0.47 4.12
C ILE A 102 24.22 -1.23 3.94
N VAL A 103 23.10 -0.63 4.34
CA VAL A 103 21.76 -1.23 4.20
C VAL A 103 21.38 -1.39 2.73
N GLU A 104 21.77 -0.45 1.86
CA GLU A 104 21.46 -0.49 0.44
C GLU A 104 22.36 -1.44 -0.35
N VAL A 105 23.68 -1.38 -0.12
CA VAL A 105 24.67 -2.21 -0.81
C VAL A 105 24.49 -3.69 -0.49
N PHE A 106 24.16 -4.02 0.77
CA PHE A 106 24.03 -5.41 1.24
C PHE A 106 22.58 -5.90 1.33
N GLU A 107 21.65 -5.25 0.63
CA GLU A 107 20.22 -5.60 0.62
C GLU A 107 19.96 -7.09 0.30
N VAL A 108 20.66 -7.61 -0.70
CA VAL A 108 20.53 -9.00 -1.14
C VAL A 108 20.98 -10.02 -0.09
N ASN A 109 21.79 -9.61 0.89
CA ASN A 109 22.32 -10.48 1.94
C ASN A 109 22.20 -9.83 3.32
N ARG A 110 20.98 -9.87 3.87
CA ARG A 110 20.65 -9.31 5.20
C ARG A 110 21.54 -9.81 6.35
N LYS A 111 22.11 -11.02 6.26
CA LYS A 111 22.99 -11.56 7.31
C LYS A 111 24.34 -10.86 7.32
N GLU A 112 24.90 -10.65 6.13
CA GLU A 112 26.16 -9.93 5.98
C GLU A 112 25.98 -8.44 6.28
N CYS A 113 24.85 -7.85 5.84
CA CYS A 113 24.45 -6.51 6.23
C CYS A 113 24.41 -6.36 7.77
N ALA A 114 23.72 -7.26 8.47
CA ALA A 114 23.62 -7.24 9.93
C ALA A 114 25.00 -7.33 10.62
N ARG A 115 25.89 -8.20 10.11
CA ARG A 115 27.26 -8.34 10.61
C ARG A 115 28.05 -7.04 10.43
N LEU A 116 28.03 -6.46 9.24
CA LEU A 116 28.74 -5.22 8.92
C LEU A 116 28.22 -4.04 9.74
N LEU A 117 26.91 -3.92 9.93
CA LEU A 117 26.32 -2.88 10.79
C LEU A 117 26.82 -2.99 12.24
N LEU A 118 26.86 -4.19 12.81
CA LEU A 118 27.36 -4.43 14.18
C LEU A 118 28.89 -4.30 14.32
N GLU A 119 29.61 -4.31 13.20
CA GLU A 119 31.05 -4.10 13.12
C GLU A 119 31.43 -2.68 12.68
N TYR A 120 30.45 -1.83 12.35
CA TYR A 120 30.65 -0.47 11.87
C TYR A 120 31.70 0.35 12.66
N PRO A 121 31.77 0.28 14.02
CA PRO A 121 32.79 0.99 14.77
C PRO A 121 34.24 0.67 14.38
N LYS A 122 34.52 -0.48 13.74
CA LYS A 122 35.87 -0.86 13.26
C LYS A 122 36.36 0.04 12.13
N TRP A 123 35.46 0.67 11.39
CA TRP A 123 35.77 1.52 10.24
C TRP A 123 35.39 2.98 10.48
N ASN A 124 35.16 3.36 11.74
CA ASN A 124 34.86 4.72 12.16
C ASN A 124 35.91 5.23 13.16
N LEU A 125 35.89 6.52 13.47
CA LEU A 125 36.75 7.16 14.45
C LEU A 125 36.56 6.52 15.84
N ALA A 126 37.68 6.19 16.49
CA ALA A 126 37.68 5.63 17.84
C ALA A 126 36.96 6.55 18.83
N GLY A 127 36.25 5.98 19.80
CA GLY A 127 35.51 6.74 20.82
C GLY A 127 34.16 7.31 20.33
N THR A 128 33.74 7.01 19.09
CA THR A 128 32.44 7.46 18.55
C THR A 128 31.24 6.74 19.19
N PHE A 129 31.36 5.45 19.46
CA PHE A 129 30.31 4.62 20.04
C PHE A 129 30.75 3.99 21.36
N LYS A 130 29.78 3.73 22.24
CA LYS A 130 30.02 2.97 23.47
C LYS A 130 30.65 1.61 23.15
N PRO A 131 31.68 1.18 23.91
CA PRO A 131 32.25 -0.15 23.73
C PRO A 131 31.20 -1.22 24.05
N LYS A 132 31.29 -2.36 23.34
CA LYS A 132 30.39 -3.48 23.59
C LYS A 132 30.51 -3.96 25.05
N PRO A 133 29.41 -4.37 25.70
CA PRO A 133 29.48 -4.93 27.05
C PRO A 133 30.49 -6.09 27.11
N GLY A 134 31.44 -6.02 28.03
CA GLY A 134 32.50 -7.03 28.18
C GLY A 134 33.71 -6.87 27.25
N SER A 135 33.82 -5.76 26.50
CA SER A 135 35.03 -5.42 25.73
C SER A 135 36.24 -5.27 26.65
N THR A 136 37.36 -5.87 26.27
CA THR A 136 38.67 -5.69 26.94
C THR A 136 39.40 -4.43 26.48
N VAL A 137 38.92 -3.81 25.40
CA VAL A 137 39.47 -2.56 24.86
C VAL A 137 38.71 -1.39 25.49
N ASN A 138 39.39 -0.64 26.35
CA ASN A 138 38.92 0.63 26.88
C ASN A 138 39.31 1.74 25.89
N VAL A 139 38.33 2.21 25.13
CA VAL A 139 38.47 3.40 24.28
C VAL A 139 37.77 4.54 25.00
N GLU A 140 38.50 5.62 25.29
CA GLU A 140 37.89 6.82 25.86
C GLU A 140 36.90 7.44 24.83
N PRO A 141 35.72 7.89 25.27
CA PRO A 141 34.77 8.55 24.38
C PRO A 141 35.40 9.81 23.78
N ALA A 142 35.22 10.00 22.47
CA ALA A 142 35.66 11.22 21.82
C ALA A 142 34.79 12.41 22.32
N PRO A 143 35.33 13.65 22.37
CA PRO A 143 34.58 14.81 22.85
C PRO A 143 33.23 14.97 22.11
N GLY A 144 32.14 15.10 22.87
CA GLY A 144 30.78 15.23 22.31
C GLY A 144 30.18 13.93 21.76
N LYS A 145 30.89 12.79 21.89
CA LYS A 145 30.43 11.48 21.42
C LYS A 145 30.43 10.48 22.55
N ASP A 146 29.38 9.67 22.60
CA ASP A 146 29.28 8.44 23.41
C ASP A 146 28.01 7.68 22.98
N TRP A 147 27.82 7.49 21.68
CA TRP A 147 26.51 7.02 21.18
C TRP A 147 26.34 5.50 21.31
N GLN A 148 25.08 5.07 21.37
CA GLN A 148 24.72 3.65 21.31
C GLN A 148 24.60 3.25 19.84
N LEU A 149 25.48 2.35 19.39
CA LEU A 149 25.50 1.85 18.02
C LEU A 149 24.15 1.23 17.65
N GLU A 150 23.63 0.35 18.50
CA GLU A 150 22.40 -0.40 18.24
C GLU A 150 21.19 0.54 18.11
N SER A 151 21.06 1.52 19.00
CA SER A 151 20.01 2.54 18.92
C SER A 151 20.10 3.33 17.61
N THR A 152 21.32 3.69 17.19
CA THR A 152 21.56 4.42 15.93
C THR A 152 21.23 3.59 14.70
N ILE A 153 21.62 2.31 14.67
CA ILE A 153 21.28 1.39 13.59
C ILE A 153 19.77 1.22 13.51
N ILE A 154 19.11 0.88 14.62
CA ILE A 154 17.66 0.62 14.64
C ILE A 154 16.88 1.87 14.23
N GLU A 155 17.22 3.05 14.74
CA GLU A 155 16.57 4.31 14.34
C GLU A 155 16.76 4.62 12.85
N THR A 156 17.97 4.41 12.32
CA THR A 156 18.27 4.69 10.90
C THR A 156 17.54 3.70 9.97
N VAL A 157 17.55 2.41 10.30
CA VAL A 157 16.86 1.37 9.52
C VAL A 157 15.35 1.54 9.59
N LEU A 158 14.79 1.89 10.76
CA LEU A 158 13.36 2.20 10.90
C LEU A 158 13.00 3.49 10.16
N GLY A 159 13.88 4.49 10.16
CA GLY A 159 13.74 5.70 9.36
C GLY A 159 13.55 5.36 7.88
N ALA A 160 14.48 4.59 7.30
CA ALA A 160 14.40 4.14 5.91
C ALA A 160 13.14 3.29 5.60
N TYR A 161 12.73 2.45 6.56
CA TYR A 161 11.53 1.63 6.43
C TYR A 161 10.22 2.45 6.42
N LEU A 162 10.18 3.53 7.20
CA LEU A 162 9.00 4.37 7.40
C LEU A 162 8.97 5.60 6.48
N VAL A 163 9.92 5.74 5.54
CA VAL A 163 9.90 6.77 4.48
C VAL A 163 8.59 6.71 3.69
N LEU A 164 8.06 7.89 3.36
CA LEU A 164 6.82 8.09 2.62
C LEU A 164 7.16 8.69 1.25
N PRO A 165 6.46 8.33 0.16
CA PRO A 165 5.25 7.49 0.11
C PRO A 165 5.49 5.99 0.29
N GLU A 166 6.69 5.51 0.01
CA GLU A 166 7.12 4.12 0.12
C GLU A 166 8.61 4.02 0.42
N SER A 167 9.03 2.92 1.06
CA SER A 167 10.45 2.66 1.33
C SER A 167 11.19 2.27 0.06
N SER A 168 12.48 2.60 -0.03
CA SER A 168 13.32 2.29 -1.20
C SER A 168 13.40 0.78 -1.48
N LYS A 169 13.43 -0.04 -0.42
CA LYS A 169 13.41 -1.51 -0.51
C LYS A 169 12.08 -2.08 -0.04
N LYS A 170 11.86 -3.38 -0.29
CA LYS A 170 10.65 -4.09 0.17
C LYS A 170 10.62 -4.15 1.70
N SER A 171 9.44 -3.93 2.29
CA SER A 171 9.22 -3.94 3.74
C SER A 171 9.84 -5.14 4.47
N ILE A 172 9.69 -6.34 3.89
CA ILE A 172 10.21 -7.58 4.45
C ILE A 172 11.74 -7.59 4.62
N TYR A 173 12.48 -6.83 3.79
CA TYR A 173 13.93 -6.72 3.92
C TYR A 173 14.31 -6.05 5.23
N TYR A 174 13.77 -4.85 5.53
CA TYR A 174 14.07 -4.12 6.76
C TYR A 174 13.62 -4.90 8.00
N VAL A 175 12.43 -5.49 7.98
CA VAL A 175 11.92 -6.33 9.06
C VAL A 175 12.82 -7.55 9.31
N GLY A 176 13.27 -8.19 8.22
CA GLY A 176 14.24 -9.29 8.27
C GLY A 176 15.58 -8.84 8.84
N LEU A 177 16.11 -7.71 8.38
CA LEU A 177 17.38 -7.14 8.84
C LEU A 177 17.36 -6.84 10.33
N ILE A 178 16.34 -6.12 10.82
CA ILE A 178 16.17 -5.84 12.26
C ILE A 178 16.12 -7.15 13.07
N THR A 179 15.41 -8.15 12.56
CA THR A 179 15.31 -9.47 13.19
C THR A 179 16.67 -10.18 13.25
N GLU A 180 17.47 -10.17 12.17
CA GLU A 180 18.81 -10.76 12.17
C GLU A 180 19.75 -10.02 13.13
N ILE A 181 19.75 -8.68 13.14
CA ILE A 181 20.57 -7.87 14.06
C ILE A 181 20.22 -8.20 15.52
N CYS A 182 18.92 -8.34 15.83
CA CYS A 182 18.47 -8.69 17.17
C CYS A 182 18.87 -10.12 17.58
N LYS A 183 18.92 -11.08 16.65
CA LYS A 183 19.42 -12.44 16.92
C LYS A 183 20.92 -12.47 17.17
N LEU A 184 21.69 -11.61 16.49
CA LEU A 184 23.15 -11.53 16.65
C LEU A 184 23.58 -10.86 17.96
N SER A 185 22.83 -9.86 18.44
CA SER A 185 23.16 -9.18 19.71
C SER A 185 21.92 -8.90 20.57
N PRO A 186 21.26 -9.93 21.15
CA PRO A 186 19.99 -9.78 21.85
C PRO A 186 20.05 -8.84 23.07
N SER A 187 21.17 -8.84 23.80
CA SER A 187 21.31 -8.08 25.05
C SER A 187 21.41 -6.57 24.85
N THR A 188 21.89 -6.11 23.69
CA THR A 188 22.03 -4.68 23.36
C THR A 188 20.97 -4.20 22.37
N VAL A 189 20.65 -5.02 21.36
CA VAL A 189 19.69 -4.68 20.31
C VAL A 189 18.24 -4.84 20.79
N GLY A 190 17.94 -5.85 21.61
CA GLY A 190 16.61 -6.07 22.16
C GLY A 190 16.07 -4.83 22.89
N PRO A 191 16.83 -4.24 23.82
CA PRO A 191 16.46 -2.96 24.45
C PRO A 191 16.28 -1.80 23.47
N ALA A 192 17.12 -1.68 22.43
CA ALA A 192 16.98 -0.63 21.42
C ALA A 192 15.65 -0.79 20.64
N VAL A 193 15.34 -2.00 20.18
CA VAL A 193 14.07 -2.32 19.51
C VAL A 193 12.87 -2.05 20.43
N GLY A 194 12.91 -2.53 21.68
CA GLY A 194 11.83 -2.32 22.64
C GLY A 194 11.59 -0.84 22.97
N LYS A 195 12.63 -0.01 23.00
CA LYS A 195 12.49 1.44 23.14
C LYS A 195 11.90 2.08 21.88
N SER A 196 12.32 1.66 20.69
CA SER A 196 11.77 2.14 19.42
C SER A 196 10.26 1.84 19.30
N ILE A 197 9.83 0.63 19.66
CA ILE A 197 8.40 0.25 19.68
C ILE A 197 7.62 1.20 20.61
N ARG A 198 8.11 1.45 21.84
CA ARG A 198 7.44 2.36 22.78
C ARG A 198 7.37 3.80 22.26
N ARG A 199 8.43 4.29 21.61
CA ARG A 199 8.47 5.63 21.01
C ARG A 199 7.49 5.78 19.85
N LEU A 200 7.47 4.81 18.93
CA LEU A 200 6.52 4.79 17.82
C LEU A 200 5.07 4.66 18.31
N TYR A 201 4.84 3.83 19.33
CA TYR A 201 3.52 3.69 19.95
C TYR A 201 3.04 4.98 20.63
N ALA A 202 3.94 5.70 21.31
CA ALA A 202 3.64 7.02 21.86
C ALA A 202 3.32 8.04 20.75
N ALA A 203 4.08 8.01 19.65
CA ALA A 203 3.88 8.92 18.52
C ALA A 203 2.53 8.75 17.80
N LEU A 204 1.83 7.61 17.99
CA LEU A 204 0.48 7.40 17.43
C LEU A 204 -0.52 8.47 17.88
N SER A 205 -0.45 8.92 19.14
CA SER A 205 -1.30 10.02 19.63
C SER A 205 -0.80 11.41 19.23
N ASP A 206 0.44 11.51 18.76
CA ASP A 206 1.10 12.77 18.39
C ASP A 206 1.22 12.96 16.87
N GLY A 207 0.44 12.20 16.10
CA GLY A 207 0.29 12.42 14.66
C GLY A 207 1.23 11.62 13.78
N LEU A 208 1.74 10.47 14.26
CA LEU A 208 2.40 9.50 13.38
C LEU A 208 1.51 9.20 12.18
N ASP A 209 2.05 9.39 10.98
CA ASP A 209 1.32 9.23 9.72
C ASP A 209 0.67 7.83 9.61
N VAL A 210 -0.55 7.75 9.07
CA VAL A 210 -1.34 6.51 9.01
C VAL A 210 -0.65 5.38 8.24
N GLU A 211 0.12 5.67 7.20
CA GLU A 211 0.89 4.66 6.46
C GLU A 211 2.10 4.18 7.27
N ALA A 212 2.76 5.10 7.98
CA ALA A 212 3.85 4.74 8.89
C ALA A 212 3.33 3.90 10.08
N ALA A 213 2.16 4.24 10.63
CA ALA A 213 1.49 3.46 11.67
C ALA A 213 1.09 2.05 11.17
N ARG A 214 0.58 1.94 9.94
CA ARG A 214 0.27 0.64 9.31
C ARG A 214 1.52 -0.23 9.15
N ARG A 215 2.62 0.33 8.66
CA ARG A 215 3.92 -0.35 8.55
C ARG A 215 4.50 -0.71 9.92
N PHE A 216 4.35 0.17 10.91
CA PHE A 216 4.74 -0.13 12.28
C PHE A 216 3.99 -1.36 12.81
N ALA A 217 2.67 -1.47 12.62
CA ALA A 217 1.91 -2.64 13.04
C ALA A 217 2.37 -3.92 12.32
N GLU A 218 2.68 -3.82 11.03
CA GLU A 218 3.24 -4.93 10.23
C GLU A 218 4.60 -5.39 10.77
N TRP A 219 5.54 -4.45 10.98
CA TRP A 219 6.84 -4.76 11.57
C TRP A 219 6.71 -5.34 12.97
N PHE A 220 5.87 -4.77 13.82
CA PHE A 220 5.63 -5.26 15.19
C PHE A 220 5.20 -6.73 15.16
N ALA A 221 4.15 -7.07 14.40
CA ALA A 221 3.62 -8.43 14.37
C ALA A 221 4.62 -9.47 13.82
N VAL A 222 5.32 -9.15 12.73
CA VAL A 222 6.34 -10.06 12.15
C VAL A 222 7.57 -10.18 13.07
N HIS A 223 7.95 -9.10 13.75
CA HIS A 223 9.02 -9.16 14.74
C HIS A 223 8.59 -10.05 15.92
N MET A 224 7.42 -9.83 16.50
CA MET A 224 6.87 -10.63 17.58
C MET A 224 6.76 -12.12 17.21
N SER A 225 6.35 -12.45 15.99
CA SER A 225 6.27 -13.85 15.53
C SER A 225 7.63 -14.57 15.53
N ASN A 226 8.74 -13.84 15.39
CA ASN A 226 10.10 -14.38 15.45
C ASN A 226 10.64 -14.53 16.87
N PHE A 227 9.99 -13.92 17.87
CA PHE A 227 10.37 -13.96 19.29
C PHE A 227 9.24 -14.51 20.19
N GLY A 228 8.42 -15.42 19.63
CA GLY A 228 7.44 -16.18 20.40
C GLY A 228 6.17 -15.42 20.80
N PHE A 229 5.86 -14.29 20.15
CA PHE A 229 4.73 -13.40 20.45
C PHE A 229 4.77 -12.82 21.87
N GLN A 230 5.97 -12.50 22.34
CA GLN A 230 6.21 -11.97 23.68
C GLN A 230 6.34 -10.44 23.66
N TRP A 231 5.28 -9.75 24.05
CA TRP A 231 5.28 -8.32 24.33
C TRP A 231 4.70 -8.04 25.71
N VAL A 232 5.14 -6.94 26.34
CA VAL A 232 4.65 -6.50 27.65
C VAL A 232 3.34 -5.73 27.49
N TRP A 233 2.30 -6.39 26.98
CA TRP A 233 0.97 -5.82 26.70
C TRP A 233 0.33 -5.07 27.88
N LYS A 234 0.68 -5.45 29.12
CA LYS A 234 0.22 -4.77 30.34
C LYS A 234 0.55 -3.27 30.36
N GLU A 235 1.64 -2.84 29.71
CA GLU A 235 2.01 -1.43 29.59
C GLU A 235 0.95 -0.59 28.85
N TRP A 236 0.12 -1.22 28.01
CA TRP A 236 -0.87 -0.57 27.15
C TRP A 236 -2.31 -0.68 27.68
N VAL A 237 -2.52 -1.39 28.79
CA VAL A 237 -3.85 -1.52 29.43
C VAL A 237 -4.48 -0.15 29.80
N PRO A 238 -3.72 0.86 30.30
CA PRO A 238 -4.31 2.17 30.59
C PRO A 238 -4.95 2.85 29.36
N ASP A 239 -4.43 2.59 28.16
CA ASP A 239 -4.92 3.18 26.91
C ASP A 239 -6.27 2.57 26.46
N LEU A 240 -6.79 1.53 27.14
CA LEU A 240 -8.15 1.03 26.93
C LEU A 240 -9.23 2.03 27.33
N ALA A 241 -8.89 3.01 28.18
CA ALA A 241 -9.78 4.12 28.56
C ALA A 241 -10.00 5.14 27.42
N LEU A 242 -9.16 5.10 26.39
CA LEU A 242 -9.31 5.96 25.20
C LEU A 242 -10.47 5.47 24.34
N THR A 243 -11.04 6.37 23.53
CA THR A 243 -12.04 6.02 22.52
C THR A 243 -11.55 4.90 21.60
N VAL A 244 -12.43 3.99 21.20
CA VAL A 244 -12.07 2.78 20.42
C VAL A 244 -11.31 3.13 19.14
N GLN A 245 -11.66 4.23 18.46
CA GLN A 245 -11.06 4.70 17.21
C GLN A 245 -9.72 5.44 17.41
N HIS A 246 -9.32 5.68 18.65
CA HIS A 246 -8.04 6.34 18.93
C HIS A 246 -6.87 5.54 18.30
N PRO A 247 -5.86 6.20 17.68
CA PRO A 247 -4.78 5.55 16.94
C PRO A 247 -4.03 4.45 17.70
N LYS A 248 -3.80 4.65 19.00
CA LYS A 248 -3.24 3.62 19.89
C LYS A 248 -4.08 2.35 20.00
N ARG A 249 -5.40 2.48 20.14
CA ARG A 249 -6.32 1.32 20.21
C ARG A 249 -6.48 0.67 18.83
N ALA A 250 -6.49 1.47 17.77
CA ALA A 250 -6.45 0.97 16.39
C ALA A 250 -5.18 0.15 16.12
N PHE A 251 -4.02 0.62 16.59
CA PHE A 251 -2.76 -0.12 16.51
C PHE A 251 -2.82 -1.46 17.24
N MET A 252 -3.32 -1.50 18.49
CA MET A 252 -3.44 -2.77 19.25
C MET A 252 -4.25 -3.80 18.45
N ARG A 253 -5.45 -3.43 17.98
CA ARG A 253 -6.31 -4.30 17.18
C ARG A 253 -5.59 -4.80 15.93
N ARG A 254 -4.90 -3.90 15.23
CA ARG A 254 -4.24 -4.22 13.97
C ARG A 254 -3.03 -5.12 14.16
N ALA A 255 -2.22 -4.86 15.18
CA ALA A 255 -1.09 -5.70 15.56
C ALA A 255 -1.56 -7.11 15.91
N ILE A 256 -2.60 -7.24 16.73
CA ILE A 256 -3.20 -8.53 17.10
C ILE A 256 -3.79 -9.23 15.89
N GLU A 257 -4.50 -8.51 15.01
CA GLU A 257 -5.02 -9.06 13.76
C GLU A 257 -3.89 -9.69 12.93
N PHE A 258 -2.76 -9.01 12.78
CA PHE A 258 -1.60 -9.53 12.07
C PHE A 258 -0.94 -10.72 12.78
N GLU A 259 -0.82 -10.68 14.11
CA GLU A 259 -0.32 -11.81 14.88
C GLU A 259 -1.21 -13.06 14.73
N ILE A 260 -2.54 -12.88 14.69
CA ILE A 260 -3.50 -13.96 14.44
C ILE A 260 -3.28 -14.54 13.04
N ARG A 261 -3.07 -13.70 12.01
CA ARG A 261 -2.77 -14.17 10.64
C ARG A 261 -1.44 -14.95 10.56
N LEU A 262 -0.47 -14.62 11.41
CA LEU A 262 0.82 -15.32 11.52
C LEU A 262 0.76 -16.55 12.44
N ALA A 263 -0.36 -16.77 13.12
CA ALA A 263 -0.60 -17.88 14.03
C ALA A 263 -2.07 -18.33 14.00
N TYR A 264 -2.76 -18.31 15.14
CA TYR A 264 -4.18 -18.58 15.27
C TYR A 264 -4.72 -17.86 16.52
N HIS A 265 -6.02 -17.57 16.53
CA HIS A 265 -6.69 -16.74 17.54
C HIS A 265 -6.39 -17.18 18.98
N GLU A 266 -6.59 -18.46 19.31
CA GLU A 266 -6.41 -18.99 20.67
C GLU A 266 -4.98 -18.77 21.20
N ARG A 267 -3.96 -18.87 20.33
CA ARG A 267 -2.57 -18.64 20.73
C ARG A 267 -2.34 -17.19 21.15
N ILE A 268 -2.83 -16.25 20.34
CA ILE A 268 -2.64 -14.81 20.58
C ILE A 268 -3.51 -14.35 21.74
N PHE A 269 -4.72 -14.88 21.87
CA PHE A 269 -5.58 -14.61 23.03
C PHE A 269 -4.87 -14.87 24.36
N LYS A 270 -4.10 -15.98 24.45
CA LYS A 270 -3.33 -16.35 25.65
C LYS A 270 -2.11 -15.45 25.93
N THR A 271 -1.65 -14.63 24.98
CA THR A 271 -0.53 -13.70 25.22
C THR A 271 -1.00 -12.37 25.82
N LEU A 272 -2.32 -12.10 25.77
CA LEU A 272 -2.90 -10.85 26.23
C LEU A 272 -3.27 -10.88 27.72
N PRO A 273 -3.15 -9.75 28.45
CA PRO A 273 -3.70 -9.61 29.79
C PRO A 273 -5.23 -9.72 29.81
N GLU A 274 -5.80 -10.13 30.94
CA GLU A 274 -7.25 -10.31 31.14
C GLU A 274 -8.07 -9.06 30.74
N ALA A 275 -7.60 -7.86 31.08
CA ALA A 275 -8.25 -6.60 30.72
C ALA A 275 -8.42 -6.35 29.21
N MET A 276 -7.62 -7.02 28.36
CA MET A 276 -7.67 -6.91 26.90
C MET A 276 -8.46 -8.04 26.23
N GLN A 277 -8.81 -9.09 26.98
CA GLN A 277 -9.48 -10.28 26.46
C GLN A 277 -11.00 -10.12 26.36
N GLY A 278 -11.59 -9.24 27.18
CA GLY A 278 -13.04 -9.03 27.19
C GLY A 278 -13.56 -8.37 25.90
N PRO A 279 -14.80 -8.66 25.47
CA PRO A 279 -15.39 -8.09 24.25
C PRO A 279 -15.46 -6.55 24.31
N ASP A 280 -15.73 -5.99 25.49
CA ASP A 280 -15.79 -4.54 25.73
C ASP A 280 -14.43 -3.84 25.55
N ALA A 281 -13.33 -4.59 25.56
CA ALA A 281 -11.99 -4.05 25.34
C ALA A 281 -11.71 -3.75 23.86
N TYR A 282 -12.52 -4.25 22.91
CA TYR A 282 -12.34 -4.08 21.47
C TYR A 282 -10.86 -4.19 21.02
N THR A 283 -10.17 -5.22 21.52
CA THR A 283 -8.72 -5.40 21.31
C THR A 283 -8.45 -6.66 20.49
N ILE A 284 -9.05 -7.78 20.90
CA ILE A 284 -9.07 -9.03 20.14
C ILE A 284 -10.51 -9.43 19.82
N PRO A 285 -10.80 -10.04 18.67
CA PRO A 285 -12.12 -10.57 18.41
C PRO A 285 -12.55 -11.64 19.42
N GLU A 286 -13.84 -11.71 19.73
CA GLU A 286 -14.35 -12.73 20.68
C GLU A 286 -14.13 -14.15 20.13
N ASN A 287 -14.46 -14.33 18.85
CA ASN A 287 -14.28 -15.56 18.12
C ASN A 287 -13.13 -15.43 17.11
N GLY A 288 -12.49 -16.55 16.81
CA GLY A 288 -11.48 -16.61 15.76
C GLY A 288 -12.05 -16.32 14.36
N PRO A 289 -11.18 -16.16 13.33
CA PRO A 289 -11.63 -15.89 11.98
C PRO A 289 -12.41 -17.07 11.39
N THR A 290 -13.74 -16.92 11.28
CA THR A 290 -14.65 -17.95 10.75
C THR A 290 -15.57 -17.39 9.67
N PRO A 291 -16.12 -18.25 8.77
CA PRO A 291 -17.21 -17.84 7.90
C PRO A 291 -18.48 -17.56 8.72
N ALA A 292 -19.31 -16.65 8.21
CA ALA A 292 -20.64 -16.34 8.72
C ALA A 292 -21.67 -16.62 7.63
N PHE A 293 -22.13 -17.86 7.54
CA PHE A 293 -23.13 -18.23 6.54
C PHE A 293 -24.52 -17.81 7.02
N GLU A 294 -25.09 -16.79 6.38
CA GLU A 294 -26.37 -16.18 6.80
C GLU A 294 -27.53 -17.17 6.82
N TYR A 295 -27.51 -18.15 5.93
CA TYR A 295 -28.56 -19.14 5.73
C TYR A 295 -28.29 -20.46 6.47
N GLU A 296 -27.40 -20.46 7.47
CA GLU A 296 -27.09 -21.67 8.26
C GLU A 296 -28.24 -22.05 9.20
N ASP A 297 -28.90 -21.06 9.80
CA ASP A 297 -29.99 -21.25 10.76
C ASP A 297 -31.28 -21.73 10.05
N PRO A 298 -31.87 -22.87 10.44
CA PRO A 298 -33.15 -23.35 9.89
C PRO A 298 -34.34 -22.41 10.07
N SER A 299 -34.27 -21.46 11.01
CA SER A 299 -35.30 -20.44 11.22
C SER A 299 -35.27 -19.31 10.21
N HIS A 300 -34.20 -19.20 9.40
CA HIS A 300 -34.06 -18.15 8.40
C HIS A 300 -35.07 -18.37 7.25
N PRO A 301 -35.85 -17.35 6.81
CA PRO A 301 -36.90 -17.51 5.80
C PRO A 301 -36.44 -18.14 4.47
N TYR A 302 -35.18 -17.91 4.12
CA TYR A 302 -34.57 -18.40 2.88
C TYR A 302 -33.62 -19.59 3.09
N HIS A 303 -33.65 -20.24 4.25
CA HIS A 303 -32.79 -21.40 4.56
C HIS A 303 -32.93 -22.52 3.53
N ASP A 304 -34.15 -22.95 3.24
CA ASP A 304 -34.41 -24.08 2.33
C ASP A 304 -33.92 -23.79 0.92
N ALA A 305 -34.13 -22.55 0.44
CA ALA A 305 -33.62 -22.10 -0.85
C ALA A 305 -32.09 -22.17 -0.90
N ALA A 306 -31.40 -21.73 0.16
CA ALA A 306 -29.95 -21.78 0.23
C ALA A 306 -29.41 -23.21 0.36
N GLN A 307 -30.05 -24.09 1.14
CA GLN A 307 -29.66 -25.50 1.25
C GLN A 307 -29.81 -26.22 -0.08
N ASP A 308 -30.86 -25.91 -0.85
CA ASP A 308 -31.07 -26.47 -2.17
C ASP A 308 -29.93 -26.10 -3.14
N ILE A 309 -29.57 -24.81 -3.24
CA ILE A 309 -28.41 -24.37 -4.03
C ILE A 309 -27.10 -25.02 -3.52
N LEU A 310 -26.91 -25.04 -2.21
CA LEU A 310 -25.72 -25.63 -1.58
C LEU A 310 -25.58 -27.12 -1.90
N ASN A 311 -26.68 -27.87 -1.96
CA ASN A 311 -26.70 -29.28 -2.31
C ASN A 311 -26.34 -29.50 -3.78
N HIS A 312 -26.72 -28.61 -4.70
CA HIS A 312 -26.26 -28.65 -6.08
C HIS A 312 -24.73 -28.48 -6.18
N PHE A 313 -24.16 -27.55 -5.40
CA PHE A 313 -22.72 -27.38 -5.32
C PHE A 313 -22.00 -28.61 -4.72
N ARG A 314 -22.51 -29.16 -3.61
CA ARG A 314 -21.99 -30.39 -2.98
C ARG A 314 -22.08 -31.60 -3.92
N GLY A 315 -23.20 -31.70 -4.64
CA GLY A 315 -23.46 -32.70 -5.67
C GLY A 315 -22.63 -32.52 -6.94
N ARG A 316 -21.78 -31.47 -7.00
CA ARG A 316 -20.90 -31.20 -8.14
C ARG A 316 -21.71 -31.04 -9.43
N ALA A 317 -22.84 -30.35 -9.38
CA ALA A 317 -23.58 -29.96 -10.58
C ALA A 317 -22.73 -29.09 -11.52
N LYS A 318 -23.07 -29.04 -12.82
CA LYS A 318 -22.41 -28.13 -13.77
C LYS A 318 -22.89 -26.70 -13.53
N ALA A 319 -22.12 -25.72 -14.00
CA ALA A 319 -22.46 -24.32 -13.77
C ALA A 319 -23.79 -23.94 -14.44
N GLU A 320 -24.06 -24.49 -15.63
CA GLU A 320 -25.29 -24.24 -16.39
C GLU A 320 -26.53 -24.79 -15.68
N ASP A 321 -26.41 -25.95 -15.03
CA ASP A 321 -27.50 -26.56 -14.26
C ASP A 321 -27.85 -25.69 -13.04
N VAL A 322 -26.82 -25.16 -12.36
CA VAL A 322 -27.01 -24.25 -11.22
C VAL A 322 -27.63 -22.92 -11.67
N ILE A 323 -27.23 -22.36 -12.81
CA ILE A 323 -27.85 -21.15 -13.39
C ILE A 323 -29.35 -21.37 -13.62
N SER A 324 -29.71 -22.47 -14.29
CA SER A 324 -31.12 -22.81 -14.59
C SER A 324 -31.95 -22.96 -13.31
N HIS A 325 -31.33 -23.52 -12.26
CA HIS A 325 -31.98 -23.68 -10.97
C HIS A 325 -32.16 -22.35 -10.22
N LEU A 326 -31.21 -21.42 -10.36
CA LEU A 326 -31.34 -20.05 -9.84
C LEU A 326 -32.41 -19.25 -10.58
N ASP A 327 -32.57 -19.45 -11.90
CA ASP A 327 -33.70 -18.86 -12.65
C ASP A 327 -35.04 -19.35 -12.07
N THR A 328 -35.16 -20.65 -11.80
CA THR A 328 -36.36 -21.24 -11.18
C THR A 328 -36.60 -20.72 -9.75
N LEU A 329 -35.52 -20.52 -8.98
CA LEU A 329 -35.63 -19.91 -7.64
C LEU A 329 -36.11 -18.46 -7.73
N ARG A 330 -35.56 -17.68 -8.68
CA ARG A 330 -35.96 -16.29 -8.93
C ARG A 330 -37.44 -16.20 -9.26
N GLU A 331 -37.95 -16.98 -10.22
CA GLU A 331 -39.36 -16.98 -10.60
C GLU A 331 -40.29 -17.31 -9.41
N ARG A 332 -39.90 -18.26 -8.56
CA ARG A 332 -40.63 -18.58 -7.32
C ARG A 332 -40.66 -17.41 -6.35
N LEU A 333 -39.54 -16.73 -6.16
CA LEU A 333 -39.45 -15.59 -5.24
C LEU A 333 -40.16 -14.33 -5.77
N GLU A 334 -40.16 -14.10 -7.09
CA GLU A 334 -40.92 -13.01 -7.73
C GLU A 334 -42.43 -13.20 -7.58
N SER A 335 -42.91 -14.44 -7.45
CA SER A 335 -44.32 -14.74 -7.19
C SER A 335 -44.76 -14.52 -5.73
N SER A 336 -43.82 -14.23 -4.82
CA SER A 336 -44.05 -13.99 -3.39
C SER A 336 -44.01 -12.49 -3.11
N GLU A 337 -45.11 -11.91 -2.58
CA GLU A 337 -45.21 -10.46 -2.33
C GLU A 337 -44.25 -9.93 -1.23
N ASP A 338 -43.62 -10.82 -0.45
CA ASP A 338 -42.83 -10.48 0.75
C ASP A 338 -41.30 -10.35 0.51
N ALA A 339 -40.78 -10.56 -0.70
CA ALA A 339 -39.33 -10.59 -0.96
C ALA A 339 -38.75 -9.21 -1.38
N PRO A 340 -37.90 -8.56 -0.57
CA PRO A 340 -37.20 -7.35 -0.99
C PRO A 340 -36.10 -7.69 -2.01
N ASN A 341 -36.08 -6.97 -3.13
CA ASN A 341 -35.12 -7.10 -4.26
C ASN A 341 -34.66 -8.56 -4.50
N VAL A 342 -35.52 -9.35 -5.15
CA VAL A 342 -35.30 -10.77 -5.45
C VAL A 342 -33.93 -11.04 -6.08
N ASP A 343 -33.46 -10.13 -6.94
CA ASP A 343 -32.18 -10.28 -7.63
C ASP A 343 -30.97 -10.20 -6.70
N SER A 344 -30.98 -9.25 -5.77
CA SER A 344 -29.93 -9.14 -4.74
C SER A 344 -29.94 -10.36 -3.81
N LEU A 345 -31.12 -10.85 -3.43
CA LEU A 345 -31.28 -12.04 -2.60
C LEU A 345 -30.75 -13.30 -3.28
N VAL A 346 -31.14 -13.56 -4.53
CA VAL A 346 -30.67 -14.74 -5.31
C VAL A 346 -29.15 -14.70 -5.48
N ARG A 347 -28.57 -13.52 -5.77
CA ARG A 347 -27.11 -13.33 -5.81
C ARG A 347 -26.47 -13.64 -4.46
N SER A 348 -27.03 -13.12 -3.36
CA SER A 348 -26.52 -13.38 -2.01
C SER A 348 -26.52 -14.87 -1.67
N ILE A 349 -27.64 -15.57 -1.90
CA ILE A 349 -27.75 -17.02 -1.68
C ILE A 349 -26.69 -17.77 -2.49
N ALA A 350 -26.56 -17.49 -3.79
CA ALA A 350 -25.61 -18.18 -4.67
C ALA A 350 -24.15 -17.95 -4.24
N ILE A 351 -23.76 -16.70 -3.97
CA ILE A 351 -22.39 -16.34 -3.58
C ILE A 351 -22.04 -16.92 -2.21
N GLN A 352 -22.90 -16.75 -1.20
CA GLN A 352 -22.62 -17.30 0.13
C GLN A 352 -22.55 -18.83 0.11
N SER A 353 -23.40 -19.50 -0.68
CA SER A 353 -23.38 -20.97 -0.82
C SER A 353 -22.11 -21.46 -1.51
N LEU A 354 -21.64 -20.75 -2.54
CA LEU A 354 -20.38 -21.04 -3.23
C LEU A 354 -19.18 -20.84 -2.28
N LEU A 355 -19.15 -19.74 -1.53
CA LEU A 355 -18.09 -19.48 -0.56
C LEU A 355 -18.11 -20.50 0.59
N HIS A 356 -19.29 -20.97 1.00
CA HIS A 356 -19.44 -21.98 2.03
C HIS A 356 -18.77 -23.30 1.64
N ILE A 357 -18.98 -23.82 0.42
CA ILE A 357 -18.28 -25.03 -0.03
C ILE A 357 -16.76 -24.84 -0.18
N GLY A 358 -16.32 -23.61 -0.43
CA GLY A 358 -14.92 -23.21 -0.60
C GLY A 358 -14.21 -22.85 0.72
N SER A 359 -14.92 -22.76 1.84
CA SER A 359 -14.45 -22.12 3.07
C SER A 359 -13.34 -22.88 3.83
N ARG A 360 -13.12 -24.17 3.50
CA ARG A 360 -12.18 -25.04 4.23
C ARG A 360 -10.72 -24.63 4.09
N SER A 361 -10.30 -24.19 2.90
CA SER A 361 -8.94 -23.68 2.68
C SER A 361 -8.88 -22.83 1.40
N PHE A 362 -7.79 -22.09 1.21
CA PHE A 362 -7.58 -21.31 0.00
C PHE A 362 -7.68 -22.14 -1.29
N SER A 363 -7.17 -23.37 -1.28
CA SER A 363 -7.28 -24.26 -2.44
C SER A 363 -8.73 -24.67 -2.72
N HIS A 364 -9.55 -24.90 -1.69
CA HIS A 364 -10.98 -25.19 -1.88
C HIS A 364 -11.72 -23.98 -2.45
N LEU A 365 -11.41 -22.77 -1.96
CA LEU A 365 -11.95 -21.53 -2.49
C LEU A 365 -11.62 -21.36 -3.97
N LEU A 366 -10.35 -21.50 -4.37
CA LEU A 366 -9.93 -21.36 -5.76
C LEU A 366 -10.60 -22.42 -6.66
N ASN A 367 -10.62 -23.68 -6.23
CA ASN A 367 -11.28 -24.75 -6.97
C ASN A 367 -12.79 -24.47 -7.16
N ALA A 368 -13.46 -23.92 -6.14
CA ALA A 368 -14.87 -23.55 -6.23
C ALA A 368 -15.08 -22.39 -7.22
N ILE A 369 -14.28 -21.31 -7.12
CA ILE A 369 -14.36 -20.17 -8.03
C ILE A 369 -14.11 -20.60 -9.47
N GLU A 370 -13.01 -21.31 -9.75
CA GLU A 370 -12.62 -21.72 -11.10
C GLU A 370 -13.65 -22.62 -11.77
N ARG A 371 -14.23 -23.54 -10.99
CA ARG A 371 -15.27 -24.44 -11.48
C ARG A 371 -16.55 -23.71 -11.86
N TYR A 372 -16.94 -22.70 -11.09
CA TYR A 372 -18.21 -21.99 -11.25
C TYR A 372 -18.02 -20.60 -11.88
N LEU A 373 -16.92 -20.37 -12.63
CA LEU A 373 -16.70 -19.13 -13.38
C LEU A 373 -17.87 -18.74 -14.32
N PRO A 374 -18.48 -19.67 -15.09
CA PRO A 374 -19.62 -19.33 -15.93
C PRO A 374 -20.81 -18.78 -15.11
N LEU A 375 -21.09 -19.40 -13.96
CA LEU A 375 -22.12 -18.94 -13.02
C LEU A 375 -21.79 -17.55 -12.47
N LEU A 376 -20.57 -17.33 -12.00
CA LEU A 376 -20.14 -16.04 -11.45
C LEU A 376 -20.23 -14.92 -12.50
N ARG A 377 -19.88 -15.19 -13.75
CA ARG A 377 -20.02 -14.24 -14.86
C ARG A 377 -21.48 -13.94 -15.19
N SER A 378 -22.35 -14.95 -15.15
CA SER A 378 -23.79 -14.77 -15.30
C SER A 378 -24.35 -13.85 -14.22
N LEU A 379 -24.05 -14.16 -12.94
CA LEU A 379 -24.50 -13.36 -11.79
C LEU A 379 -23.98 -11.91 -11.82
N ALA A 380 -22.76 -11.69 -12.31
CA ALA A 380 -22.15 -10.37 -12.45
C ALA A 380 -22.65 -9.58 -13.68
N GLY A 381 -23.52 -10.17 -14.51
CA GLY A 381 -24.11 -9.51 -15.68
C GLY A 381 -23.21 -9.46 -16.92
N TRP A 382 -22.21 -10.35 -17.02
CA TRP A 382 -21.28 -10.45 -18.16
C TRP A 382 -21.77 -11.38 -19.29
N GLY A 383 -22.99 -11.91 -19.20
CA GLY A 383 -23.60 -12.83 -20.17
C GLY A 383 -24.54 -12.15 -21.18
N PRO A 384 -25.08 -12.90 -22.16
CA PRO A 384 -26.25 -12.46 -22.93
C PRO A 384 -27.37 -12.09 -21.97
N PRO A 385 -28.22 -11.09 -22.27
CA PRO A 385 -29.34 -10.74 -21.40
C PRO A 385 -30.18 -11.98 -21.13
N SER A 386 -30.14 -12.46 -19.89
CA SER A 386 -31.03 -13.49 -19.36
C SER A 386 -32.08 -12.83 -18.48
N THR A 387 -33.16 -13.55 -18.23
CA THR A 387 -34.16 -13.14 -17.23
C THR A 387 -33.54 -12.91 -15.86
N THR A 388 -32.39 -13.52 -15.53
CA THR A 388 -31.62 -13.38 -14.28
C THR A 388 -30.69 -12.17 -14.16
N ALA A 389 -30.40 -11.46 -15.25
CA ALA A 389 -29.51 -10.30 -15.25
C ALA A 389 -29.92 -9.32 -16.38
N PRO A 390 -30.83 -8.37 -16.12
CA PRO A 390 -31.23 -7.36 -17.10
C PRO A 390 -30.08 -6.36 -17.32
N GLY A 391 -29.14 -6.71 -18.21
CA GLY A 391 -27.98 -5.88 -18.57
C GLY A 391 -26.92 -5.80 -17.47
N GLY A 392 -25.67 -5.55 -17.86
CA GLY A 392 -24.52 -5.48 -16.95
C GLY A 392 -24.66 -4.39 -15.88
N SER A 393 -25.37 -4.69 -14.78
CA SER A 393 -25.65 -3.73 -13.73
C SER A 393 -24.50 -3.70 -12.73
N ALA A 394 -23.97 -2.50 -12.49
CA ALA A 394 -23.01 -2.25 -11.40
C ALA A 394 -23.56 -2.68 -10.02
N GLU A 395 -24.88 -2.70 -9.88
CA GLU A 395 -25.59 -3.24 -8.71
C GLU A 395 -25.25 -4.71 -8.48
N ALA A 396 -25.27 -5.55 -9.52
CA ALA A 396 -25.01 -6.97 -9.39
C ALA A 396 -23.58 -7.27 -8.89
N ARG A 397 -22.59 -6.52 -9.40
CA ARG A 397 -21.19 -6.64 -8.93
C ARG A 397 -21.02 -6.12 -7.51
N THR A 398 -21.77 -5.08 -7.14
CA THR A 398 -21.84 -4.55 -5.77
C THR A 398 -22.44 -5.58 -4.81
N ASP A 399 -23.52 -6.26 -5.20
CA ASP A 399 -24.16 -7.33 -4.41
C ASP A 399 -23.23 -8.53 -4.20
N ILE A 400 -22.47 -8.93 -5.23
CA ILE A 400 -21.49 -10.01 -5.12
C ILE A 400 -20.42 -9.65 -4.07
N LEU A 401 -19.90 -8.42 -4.12
CA LEU A 401 -18.92 -7.93 -3.14
C LEU A 401 -19.53 -7.87 -1.73
N ALA A 402 -20.78 -7.39 -1.60
CA ALA A 402 -21.48 -7.31 -0.32
C ALA A 402 -21.75 -8.70 0.28
N ALA A 403 -22.21 -9.67 -0.52
CA ALA A 403 -22.43 -11.04 -0.09
C ALA A 403 -21.12 -11.72 0.34
N ALA A 404 -20.02 -11.50 -0.39
CA ALA A 404 -18.71 -12.01 -0.01
C ALA A 404 -18.16 -11.37 1.27
N ALA A 405 -18.35 -10.07 1.44
CA ALA A 405 -18.00 -9.33 2.65
C ALA A 405 -18.80 -9.80 3.87
N ALA A 406 -20.11 -9.99 3.73
CA ALA A 406 -20.99 -10.48 4.78
C ALA A 406 -20.59 -11.90 5.21
N PHE A 407 -20.32 -12.78 4.25
CA PHE A 407 -19.87 -14.15 4.51
C PHE A 407 -18.55 -14.21 5.28
N TRP A 408 -17.62 -13.29 5.00
CA TRP A 408 -16.32 -13.21 5.67
C TRP A 408 -16.22 -12.05 6.69
N LYS A 409 -17.34 -11.60 7.27
CA LYS A 409 -17.37 -10.42 8.16
C LYS A 409 -16.47 -10.53 9.40
N HIS A 410 -16.17 -11.76 9.86
CA HIS A 410 -15.25 -12.05 10.96
C HIS A 410 -13.81 -12.33 10.50
N ASN A 411 -13.54 -12.27 9.20
CA ASN A 411 -12.24 -12.55 8.61
C ASN A 411 -11.90 -11.55 7.48
N ARG A 412 -11.40 -10.37 7.88
CA ARG A 412 -10.97 -9.30 6.97
C ARG A 412 -9.92 -9.75 5.96
N GLN A 413 -9.02 -10.66 6.32
CA GLN A 413 -8.04 -11.21 5.39
C GLN A 413 -8.72 -11.94 4.24
N MET A 414 -9.73 -12.77 4.53
CA MET A 414 -10.47 -13.50 3.51
C MET A 414 -11.28 -12.57 2.61
N VAL A 415 -11.85 -11.48 3.12
CA VAL A 415 -12.52 -10.48 2.27
C VAL A 415 -11.55 -9.94 1.23
N ALA A 416 -10.38 -9.45 1.65
CA ALA A 416 -9.37 -8.90 0.75
C ALA A 416 -8.90 -9.94 -0.29
N ILE A 417 -8.71 -11.19 0.12
CA ILE A 417 -8.31 -12.28 -0.77
C ILE A 417 -9.41 -12.61 -1.78
N VAL A 418 -10.67 -12.72 -1.35
CA VAL A 418 -11.80 -13.00 -2.25
C VAL A 418 -11.96 -11.87 -3.25
N PHE A 419 -11.87 -10.60 -2.82
CA PHE A 419 -11.96 -9.44 -3.71
C PHE A 419 -10.82 -9.43 -4.75
N ASP A 420 -9.57 -9.71 -4.36
CA ASP A 420 -8.47 -9.85 -5.31
C ASP A 420 -8.74 -10.97 -6.33
N LYS A 421 -9.29 -12.12 -5.90
CA LYS A 421 -9.62 -13.21 -6.82
C LYS A 421 -10.76 -12.85 -7.76
N LEU A 422 -11.82 -12.22 -7.27
CA LEU A 422 -12.92 -11.75 -8.14
C LEU A 422 -12.40 -10.75 -9.20
N MET A 423 -11.49 -9.85 -8.84
CA MET A 423 -10.80 -8.98 -9.80
C MET A 423 -9.88 -9.77 -10.74
N GLN A 424 -9.12 -10.76 -10.24
CA GLN A 424 -8.21 -11.57 -11.05
C GLN A 424 -8.94 -12.36 -12.13
N TYR A 425 -10.11 -12.92 -11.83
CA TYR A 425 -10.93 -13.68 -12.78
C TYR A 425 -11.90 -12.81 -13.59
N GLN A 426 -11.83 -11.48 -13.44
CA GLN A 426 -12.70 -10.50 -14.13
C GLN A 426 -14.19 -10.74 -13.87
N ILE A 427 -14.53 -11.12 -12.63
CA ILE A 427 -15.92 -11.16 -12.17
C ILE A 427 -16.37 -9.75 -11.78
N VAL A 428 -15.46 -9.00 -11.15
CA VAL A 428 -15.61 -7.58 -10.82
C VAL A 428 -14.41 -6.81 -11.35
N ASP A 429 -14.61 -5.53 -11.62
CA ASP A 429 -13.54 -4.62 -12.00
C ASP A 429 -13.00 -3.85 -10.78
N PRO A 430 -11.76 -3.34 -10.85
CA PRO A 430 -11.22 -2.44 -9.83
C PRO A 430 -12.15 -1.29 -9.46
N THR A 431 -12.88 -0.75 -10.44
CA THR A 431 -13.82 0.36 -10.21
C THR A 431 -15.03 -0.03 -9.37
N ASP A 432 -15.42 -1.30 -9.37
CA ASP A 432 -16.51 -1.82 -8.54
C ASP A 432 -16.03 -1.98 -7.09
N VAL A 433 -14.81 -2.48 -6.88
CA VAL A 433 -14.20 -2.59 -5.55
C VAL A 433 -14.01 -1.21 -4.92
N VAL A 434 -13.54 -0.22 -5.69
CA VAL A 434 -13.45 1.17 -5.22
C VAL A 434 -14.83 1.69 -4.81
N GLY A 435 -15.83 1.59 -5.69
CA GLY A 435 -17.19 2.05 -5.38
C GLY A 435 -17.79 1.36 -4.16
N TRP A 436 -17.65 0.05 -4.07
CA TRP A 436 -18.11 -0.74 -2.92
C TRP A 436 -17.42 -0.32 -1.62
N THR A 437 -16.11 -0.04 -1.65
CA THR A 437 -15.34 0.32 -0.46
C THR A 437 -15.81 1.65 0.15
N PHE A 438 -16.07 2.66 -0.68
CA PHE A 438 -16.62 3.94 -0.20
C PHE A 438 -18.08 3.82 0.24
N LEU A 439 -18.88 2.91 -0.33
CA LEU A 439 -20.30 2.76 0.04
C LEU A 439 -20.53 1.86 1.26
N ASN A 440 -19.73 0.80 1.43
CA ASN A 440 -19.98 -0.31 2.34
C ASN A 440 -18.77 -0.71 3.20
N GLY A 441 -17.64 0.00 3.13
CA GLY A 441 -16.42 -0.33 3.89
C GLY A 441 -16.68 -0.52 5.39
N ASN A 442 -17.53 0.34 5.96
CA ASN A 442 -17.90 0.33 7.37
C ASN A 442 -18.65 -0.94 7.82
N ALA A 443 -19.11 -1.79 6.91
CA ALA A 443 -19.91 -2.99 7.24
C ALA A 443 -19.07 -4.17 7.78
N ILE A 444 -17.74 -4.15 7.66
CA ILE A 444 -16.87 -5.30 7.97
C ILE A 444 -16.14 -5.17 9.31
N GLY A 445 -16.29 -6.20 10.15
CA GLY A 445 -15.58 -6.37 11.41
C GLY A 445 -16.38 -5.94 12.64
N GLN A 446 -15.75 -5.99 13.81
CA GLN A 446 -16.44 -5.79 15.10
C GLN A 446 -16.92 -4.36 15.38
N LEU A 447 -16.49 -3.39 14.57
CA LEU A 447 -16.88 -1.98 14.68
C LEU A 447 -17.91 -1.58 13.61
N SER A 448 -18.61 -2.56 13.05
CA SER A 448 -19.69 -2.36 12.08
C SER A 448 -20.90 -1.74 12.79
N GLU A 449 -20.85 -0.43 13.00
CA GLU A 449 -21.96 0.39 13.47
C GLU A 449 -22.38 1.36 12.37
N ALA A 450 -23.67 1.62 12.24
CA ALA A 450 -24.21 2.61 11.32
C ALA A 450 -23.83 4.03 11.79
N SER A 451 -22.73 4.58 11.29
CA SER A 451 -22.23 5.94 11.52
C SER A 451 -21.03 6.22 10.59
N PRO A 452 -20.66 7.49 10.36
CA PRO A 452 -20.44 8.07 9.03
C PRO A 452 -19.30 7.41 8.23
N MET A 453 -19.38 7.57 6.90
CA MET A 453 -18.42 7.00 5.94
C MET A 453 -16.98 7.32 6.36
N ASN A 454 -16.17 6.30 6.62
CA ASN A 454 -14.77 6.44 7.01
C ASN A 454 -13.90 5.36 6.35
N LEU A 455 -12.64 5.69 6.10
CA LEU A 455 -11.67 4.71 5.63
C LEU A 455 -10.70 4.41 6.75
N SER A 456 -10.73 3.16 7.24
CA SER A 456 -9.68 2.64 8.09
C SER A 456 -8.56 2.03 7.25
N ALA A 457 -7.49 1.59 7.92
CA ALA A 457 -6.43 0.81 7.29
C ALA A 457 -6.92 -0.40 6.47
N PHE A 458 -8.06 -1.00 6.82
CA PHE A 458 -8.61 -2.13 6.06
C PHE A 458 -9.24 -1.70 4.72
N GLU A 459 -10.08 -0.66 4.71
CA GLU A 459 -10.65 -0.10 3.48
C GLU A 459 -9.54 0.41 2.56
N TRP A 460 -8.50 1.02 3.14
CA TRP A 460 -7.31 1.41 2.40
C TRP A 460 -6.60 0.22 1.73
N ASP A 461 -6.48 -0.93 2.39
CA ASP A 461 -5.91 -2.13 1.76
C ASP A 461 -6.73 -2.58 0.54
N LEU A 462 -8.06 -2.49 0.60
CA LEU A 462 -8.95 -2.81 -0.53
C LEU A 462 -8.78 -1.82 -1.69
N LEU A 463 -8.75 -0.51 -1.40
CA LEU A 463 -8.51 0.53 -2.40
C LEU A 463 -7.15 0.36 -3.07
N ARG A 464 -6.09 0.17 -2.26
CA ARG A 464 -4.73 -0.03 -2.76
C ARG A 464 -4.68 -1.25 -3.69
N ALA A 465 -5.28 -2.37 -3.27
CA ALA A 465 -5.33 -3.58 -4.10
C ALA A 465 -6.03 -3.32 -5.44
N ALA A 466 -7.15 -2.60 -5.45
CA ALA A 466 -7.87 -2.27 -6.68
C ALA A 466 -7.07 -1.35 -7.60
N ILE A 467 -6.50 -0.26 -7.07
CA ILE A 467 -5.71 0.71 -7.86
C ILE A 467 -4.44 0.06 -8.40
N ASP A 468 -3.70 -0.68 -7.57
CA ASP A 468 -2.49 -1.39 -7.98
C ASP A 468 -2.80 -2.43 -9.06
N LYS A 469 -3.97 -3.09 -8.99
CA LYS A 469 -4.44 -4.02 -10.04
C LYS A 469 -4.68 -3.29 -11.35
N ALA A 470 -5.40 -2.16 -11.32
CA ALA A 470 -5.68 -1.36 -12.52
C ALA A 470 -4.39 -0.84 -13.16
N ASN A 471 -3.47 -0.28 -12.34
CA ASN A 471 -2.16 0.18 -12.78
C ASN A 471 -1.33 -0.98 -13.37
N GLY A 472 -1.29 -2.13 -12.68
CA GLY A 472 -0.57 -3.31 -13.14
C GLY A 472 -1.07 -3.83 -14.48
N ARG A 473 -2.40 -3.86 -14.69
CA ARG A 473 -3.02 -4.25 -15.98
C ARG A 473 -2.57 -3.33 -17.11
N VAL A 474 -2.54 -2.02 -16.90
CA VAL A 474 -2.08 -1.04 -17.90
C VAL A 474 -0.58 -1.21 -18.19
N VAL A 475 0.25 -1.37 -17.18
CA VAL A 475 1.70 -1.61 -17.35
C VAL A 475 1.95 -2.88 -18.16
N SER A 476 1.27 -3.98 -17.84
CA SER A 476 1.38 -5.24 -18.59
C SER A 476 0.91 -5.09 -20.05
N ALA A 477 -0.21 -4.39 -20.28
CA ALA A 477 -0.71 -4.13 -21.63
C ALA A 477 0.23 -3.24 -22.45
N ARG A 478 0.80 -2.19 -21.84
CA ARG A 478 1.81 -1.32 -22.47
C ARG A 478 3.03 -2.12 -22.90
N ARG A 479 3.58 -2.95 -22.01
CA ARG A 479 4.72 -3.83 -22.34
C ARG A 479 4.41 -4.75 -23.52
N LYS A 480 3.20 -5.32 -23.57
CA LYS A 480 2.77 -6.17 -24.68
C LYS A 480 2.68 -5.38 -26.00
N VAL A 481 2.14 -4.16 -25.98
CA VAL A 481 2.09 -3.28 -27.17
C VAL A 481 3.50 -2.95 -27.65
N MET A 482 4.42 -2.57 -26.76
CA MET A 482 5.80 -2.25 -27.12
C MET A 482 6.52 -3.45 -27.74
N ALA A 483 6.37 -4.64 -27.16
CA ALA A 483 6.95 -5.86 -27.70
C ALA A 483 6.43 -6.18 -29.12
N LEU A 484 5.10 -6.07 -29.33
CA LEU A 484 4.48 -6.32 -30.63
C LEU A 484 4.85 -5.26 -31.67
N ARG A 485 4.99 -3.99 -31.27
CA ARG A 485 5.47 -2.93 -32.18
C ARG A 485 6.89 -3.20 -32.64
N LYS A 486 7.79 -3.55 -31.71
CA LYS A 486 9.18 -3.90 -32.04
C LYS A 486 9.25 -5.09 -33.00
N GLU A 487 8.43 -6.12 -32.79
CA GLU A 487 8.36 -7.28 -33.68
C GLU A 487 7.85 -6.90 -35.09
N ASP A 488 6.83 -6.05 -35.16
CA ASP A 488 6.25 -5.54 -36.41
C ASP A 488 7.28 -4.68 -37.18
N ASP A 489 7.98 -3.79 -36.48
CA ASP A 489 9.07 -2.96 -37.02
C ASP A 489 10.24 -3.80 -37.53
N ASP A 490 10.69 -4.80 -36.76
CA ASP A 490 11.74 -5.73 -37.16
C ASP A 490 11.33 -6.54 -38.40
N THR A 491 10.05 -6.91 -38.50
CA THR A 491 9.49 -7.64 -39.64
C THR A 491 9.43 -6.75 -40.88
N ARG A 492 8.98 -5.51 -40.73
CA ARG A 492 8.97 -4.49 -41.80
C ARG A 492 10.39 -4.19 -42.29
N ALA A 493 11.34 -4.00 -41.38
CA ALA A 493 12.74 -3.75 -41.71
C ALA A 493 13.36 -4.92 -42.48
N ARG A 494 13.08 -6.17 -42.08
CA ARG A 494 13.52 -7.37 -42.82
C ARG A 494 12.90 -7.47 -44.20
N ALA A 495 11.61 -7.15 -44.34
CA ALA A 495 10.92 -7.14 -45.63
C ALA A 495 11.50 -6.07 -46.58
N MET A 496 11.77 -4.87 -46.08
CA MET A 496 12.40 -3.79 -46.84
C MET A 496 13.85 -4.13 -47.23
N ALA A 497 14.63 -4.75 -46.34
CA ALA A 497 15.98 -5.20 -46.65
C ALA A 497 16.01 -6.35 -47.67
N GLY A 498 15.04 -7.27 -47.63
CA GLY A 498 14.86 -8.32 -48.63
C GLY A 498 14.47 -7.79 -50.01
N ALA A 499 13.62 -6.75 -50.05
CA ALA A 499 13.22 -6.10 -51.30
C ALA A 499 14.35 -5.25 -51.94
N ALA A 500 15.24 -4.66 -51.13
CA ALA A 500 16.38 -3.90 -51.63
C ALA A 500 17.50 -4.77 -52.24
N GLY A 501 17.51 -6.08 -51.97
CA GLY A 501 18.48 -7.03 -52.51
C GLY A 501 18.13 -7.61 -53.89
N ASP A 502 16.92 -7.34 -54.41
CA ASP A 502 16.41 -7.90 -55.67
C ASP A 502 16.14 -6.76 -56.67
N THR A 503 17.21 -6.27 -57.30
CA THR A 503 17.21 -5.12 -58.23
C THR A 503 16.60 -5.45 -59.60
N ASN A 504 15.33 -5.88 -59.67
CA ASN A 504 14.69 -6.09 -60.99
C ASN A 504 13.15 -6.00 -61.11
N MET A 505 12.41 -5.36 -60.21
CA MET A 505 10.97 -5.10 -60.43
C MET A 505 10.52 -3.71 -59.97
N GLU A 506 10.44 -2.76 -60.91
CA GLU A 506 10.01 -1.36 -60.69
C GLU A 506 8.49 -1.12 -60.87
N VAL A 507 7.64 -2.16 -60.92
CA VAL A 507 6.20 -1.95 -61.27
C VAL A 507 5.21 -2.38 -60.18
N ASP A 508 5.66 -3.00 -59.07
CA ASP A 508 4.77 -3.52 -58.00
C ASP A 508 5.16 -3.03 -56.59
N VAL A 509 5.89 -1.92 -56.52
CA VAL A 509 6.43 -1.37 -55.27
C VAL A 509 5.40 -0.51 -54.52
N GLU A 510 4.45 0.13 -55.22
CA GLU A 510 3.42 0.97 -54.57
C GLU A 510 2.32 0.14 -53.88
N ALA A 511 1.81 -0.94 -54.50
CA ALA A 511 0.78 -1.78 -53.89
C ALA A 511 1.29 -2.59 -52.67
N LYS A 512 2.57 -3.00 -52.67
CA LYS A 512 3.22 -3.64 -51.53
C LYS A 512 3.58 -2.69 -50.38
N ARG A 513 3.68 -1.39 -50.64
CA ARG A 513 3.89 -0.37 -49.59
C ARG A 513 2.63 -0.17 -48.75
N ASP A 514 1.46 -0.16 -49.39
CA ASP A 514 0.17 -0.02 -48.70
C ASP A 514 -0.16 -1.24 -47.80
N GLU A 515 0.24 -2.46 -48.18
CA GLU A 515 0.14 -3.66 -47.31
C GLU A 515 1.23 -3.71 -46.22
N ALA A 516 2.37 -3.06 -46.43
CA ALA A 516 3.46 -3.01 -45.46
C ALA A 516 3.25 -1.96 -44.35
N ASP A 517 2.36 -0.98 -44.55
CA ASP A 517 2.01 0.05 -43.55
C ASP A 517 0.85 -0.36 -42.61
N ALA A 518 0.22 -1.52 -42.84
CA ALA A 518 -0.87 -2.00 -41.98
C ALA A 518 -0.32 -2.72 -40.74
N ASP A 519 -0.62 -2.19 -39.54
CA ASP A 519 -0.31 -2.83 -38.26
C ASP A 519 -0.83 -4.28 -38.21
N SER A 520 -0.03 -5.21 -37.65
CA SER A 520 -0.45 -6.60 -37.50
C SER A 520 -1.79 -6.73 -36.72
N PRO A 521 -2.66 -7.71 -37.04
CA PRO A 521 -3.93 -7.91 -36.33
C PRO A 521 -3.76 -8.09 -34.81
N GLN A 522 -2.65 -8.68 -34.38
CA GLN A 522 -2.32 -8.86 -32.97
C GLN A 522 -1.99 -7.52 -32.29
N LEU A 523 -1.25 -6.64 -32.98
CA LEU A 523 -0.97 -5.29 -32.50
C LEU A 523 -2.24 -4.47 -32.39
N VAL A 524 -3.14 -4.53 -33.38
CA VAL A 524 -4.45 -3.85 -33.33
C VAL A 524 -5.29 -4.30 -32.12
N VAL A 525 -5.34 -5.61 -31.84
CA VAL A 525 -6.04 -6.14 -30.64
C VAL A 525 -5.37 -5.65 -29.35
N ALA A 526 -4.04 -5.66 -29.30
CA ALA A 526 -3.29 -5.19 -28.13
C ALA A 526 -3.49 -3.69 -27.87
N LEU A 527 -3.53 -2.86 -28.92
CA LEU A 527 -3.80 -1.42 -28.83
C LEU A 527 -5.22 -1.14 -28.33
N LYS A 528 -6.23 -1.89 -28.81
CA LYS A 528 -7.61 -1.78 -28.31
C LYS A 528 -7.70 -2.17 -26.83
N ALA A 529 -7.06 -3.27 -26.43
CA ALA A 529 -7.01 -3.70 -25.04
C ALA A 529 -6.30 -2.68 -24.15
N TYR A 530 -5.15 -2.15 -24.58
CA TYR A 530 -4.42 -1.11 -23.87
C TYR A 530 -5.27 0.16 -23.68
N SER A 531 -5.96 0.62 -24.73
CA SER A 531 -6.87 1.78 -24.65
C SER A 531 -8.01 1.55 -23.65
N SER A 532 -8.62 0.35 -23.66
CA SER A 532 -9.69 -0.01 -22.72
C SER A 532 -9.19 -0.01 -21.28
N LEU A 533 -8.05 -0.66 -21.01
CA LEU A 533 -7.47 -0.73 -19.66
C LEU A 533 -7.02 0.64 -19.15
N THR A 534 -6.53 1.51 -20.03
CA THR A 534 -6.18 2.90 -19.69
C THR A 534 -7.42 3.70 -19.25
N LYS A 535 -8.57 3.49 -19.92
CA LYS A 535 -9.84 4.10 -19.49
C LYS A 535 -10.28 3.57 -18.12
N GLU A 536 -10.18 2.26 -17.88
CA GLU A 536 -10.51 1.63 -16.59
C GLU A 536 -9.63 2.17 -15.46
N GLN A 537 -8.31 2.26 -15.66
CA GLN A 537 -7.36 2.85 -14.71
C GLN A 537 -7.75 4.29 -14.36
N ARG A 538 -7.99 5.12 -15.36
CA ARG A 538 -8.43 6.51 -15.15
C ARG A 538 -9.75 6.58 -14.37
N MET A 539 -10.71 5.71 -14.66
CA MET A 539 -11.97 5.65 -13.89
C MET A 539 -11.76 5.20 -12.44
N ALA A 540 -10.87 4.24 -12.19
CA ALA A 540 -10.55 3.80 -10.82
C ALA A 540 -9.92 4.93 -10.00
N LEU A 541 -8.98 5.68 -10.60
CA LEU A 541 -8.39 6.87 -9.98
C LEU A 541 -9.43 7.97 -9.74
N SER A 542 -10.29 8.25 -10.72
CA SER A 542 -11.38 9.23 -10.61
C SER A 542 -12.34 8.88 -9.47
N LYS A 543 -12.89 7.65 -9.46
CA LYS A 543 -13.80 7.22 -8.41
C LYS A 543 -13.16 7.24 -7.03
N THR A 544 -11.87 6.94 -6.93
CA THR A 544 -11.16 7.01 -5.65
C THR A 544 -11.05 8.45 -5.16
N LEU A 545 -10.67 9.37 -6.06
CA LEU A 545 -10.57 10.79 -5.74
C LEU A 545 -11.92 11.38 -5.35
N GLU A 546 -12.98 11.08 -6.12
CA GLU A 546 -14.36 11.46 -5.82
C GLU A 546 -14.82 10.89 -4.48
N GLY A 547 -14.47 9.64 -4.17
CA GLY A 547 -14.77 9.00 -2.90
C GLY A 547 -14.14 9.73 -1.72
N PHE A 548 -12.83 10.03 -1.78
CA PHE A 548 -12.16 10.81 -0.73
C PHE A 548 -12.74 12.20 -0.57
N VAL A 549 -12.98 12.91 -1.69
CA VAL A 549 -13.61 14.23 -1.69
C VAL A 549 -15.03 14.16 -1.12
N GLY A 550 -15.78 13.09 -1.39
CA GLY A 550 -17.09 12.82 -0.81
C GLY A 550 -17.05 12.59 0.70
N CYS A 551 -16.02 11.92 1.22
CA CYS A 551 -15.83 11.71 2.66
C CYS A 551 -15.37 12.98 3.39
N LEU A 552 -14.42 13.71 2.81
CA LEU A 552 -13.70 14.80 3.50
C LEU A 552 -14.33 16.18 3.29
N ALA A 553 -14.97 16.40 2.15
CA ALA A 553 -15.69 17.62 1.83
C ALA A 553 -17.09 17.28 1.28
N PRO A 554 -17.95 16.60 2.08
CA PRO A 554 -19.24 16.13 1.61
C PRO A 554 -20.13 17.28 1.10
N THR A 555 -20.99 16.96 0.13
CA THR A 555 -22.07 17.84 -0.30
C THR A 555 -23.20 17.85 0.73
N SER A 556 -24.04 18.88 0.71
CA SER A 556 -25.23 18.98 1.59
C SER A 556 -26.23 17.83 1.40
N THR A 557 -26.15 17.10 0.28
CA THR A 557 -27.00 15.96 -0.08
C THR A 557 -26.39 14.60 0.23
N ALA A 558 -25.19 14.55 0.83
CA ALA A 558 -24.56 13.29 1.18
C ALA A 558 -25.42 12.51 2.21
N PRO A 559 -25.60 11.19 2.05
CA PRO A 559 -26.51 10.40 2.89
C PRO A 559 -26.03 10.29 4.34
N HIS A 560 -24.71 10.15 4.57
CA HIS A 560 -24.12 9.97 5.91
C HIS A 560 -22.77 10.70 6.05
N PRO A 561 -22.74 12.04 5.94
CA PRO A 561 -21.50 12.80 6.07
C PRO A 561 -20.98 12.77 7.50
N ASN A 562 -19.66 12.66 7.65
CA ASN A 562 -19.04 12.85 8.96
C ASN A 562 -19.03 14.36 9.28
N PRO A 563 -19.65 14.80 10.40
CA PRO A 563 -19.76 16.23 10.72
C PRO A 563 -18.41 16.88 11.00
N HIS A 564 -17.40 16.10 11.38
CA HIS A 564 -16.06 16.59 11.73
C HIS A 564 -15.06 16.50 10.57
N ALA A 565 -15.44 15.95 9.42
CA ALA A 565 -14.57 15.80 8.25
C ALA A 565 -13.88 17.10 7.82
N ARG A 566 -14.61 18.21 7.93
CA ARG A 566 -14.14 19.56 7.54
C ARG A 566 -13.28 20.23 8.62
N THR A 567 -13.41 19.82 9.89
CA THR A 567 -12.74 20.50 11.01
C THR A 567 -11.43 19.84 11.41
N VAL A 568 -11.33 18.50 11.35
CA VAL A 568 -10.15 17.76 11.84
C VAL A 568 -8.86 18.02 11.04
N ILE A 569 -9.00 18.60 9.85
CA ILE A 569 -7.90 18.98 8.95
C ILE A 569 -7.27 20.33 9.33
N GLU A 570 -7.88 21.09 10.24
CA GLU A 570 -7.37 22.37 10.73
C GLU A 570 -6.36 22.16 11.87
N GLU A 571 -5.33 23.02 11.92
CA GLU A 571 -4.31 22.99 12.97
C GLU A 571 -4.90 23.24 14.37
N SER A 572 -5.86 24.15 14.48
CA SER A 572 -6.59 24.45 15.72
C SER A 572 -7.32 23.22 16.28
N ALA A 573 -7.92 22.41 15.41
CA ALA A 573 -8.62 21.19 15.80
C ALA A 573 -7.64 20.12 16.28
N TRP A 574 -6.47 20.00 15.64
CA TRP A 574 -5.42 19.05 16.01
C TRP A 574 -4.88 19.28 17.43
N GLU A 575 -4.73 20.53 17.84
CA GLU A 575 -4.31 20.86 19.21
C GLU A 575 -5.35 20.44 20.27
N ASN A 576 -6.62 20.32 19.87
CA ASN A 576 -7.69 19.83 20.74
C ASN A 576 -7.93 18.30 20.64
N ARG A 577 -7.03 17.55 19.99
CA ARG A 577 -7.20 16.10 19.74
C ARG A 577 -7.37 15.22 20.99
N ALA A 578 -6.91 15.70 22.15
CA ALA A 578 -7.09 14.99 23.42
C ALA A 578 -8.58 14.79 23.77
N ASN A 579 -9.47 15.62 23.23
CA ASN A 579 -10.91 15.57 23.46
C ASN A 579 -11.69 14.90 22.32
N TRP A 580 -11.00 14.37 21.29
CA TRP A 580 -11.64 13.78 20.12
C TRP A 580 -12.34 12.45 20.44
N GLY A 581 -13.55 12.31 19.92
CA GLY A 581 -14.37 11.12 19.97
C GLY A 581 -14.18 10.20 18.76
N ARG A 582 -15.17 9.35 18.53
CA ARG A 582 -15.16 8.35 17.44
C ARG A 582 -15.07 9.01 16.07
N ASP A 583 -15.91 10.00 15.83
CA ASP A 583 -16.15 10.54 14.50
C ASP A 583 -14.98 11.43 14.05
N GLU A 584 -14.35 12.17 14.98
CA GLU A 584 -13.13 12.95 14.71
C GLU A 584 -11.94 12.05 14.34
N TRP A 585 -11.68 10.99 15.11
CA TRP A 585 -10.58 10.07 14.79
C TRP A 585 -10.79 9.34 13.46
N ASN A 586 -12.04 8.95 13.16
CA ASN A 586 -12.41 8.36 11.87
C ASN A 586 -12.17 9.33 10.68
N ALA A 587 -12.53 10.60 10.85
CA ALA A 587 -12.29 11.63 9.85
C ALA A 587 -10.79 11.90 9.66
N TRP A 588 -10.03 11.97 10.75
CA TRP A 588 -8.58 12.17 10.72
C TRP A 588 -7.85 11.02 10.01
N GLU A 589 -8.23 9.77 10.30
CA GLU A 589 -7.66 8.60 9.63
C GLU A 589 -7.94 8.63 8.11
N THR A 590 -9.17 8.96 7.73
CA THR A 590 -9.58 9.12 6.32
C THR A 590 -8.76 10.19 5.61
N TRP A 591 -8.53 11.33 6.27
CA TRP A 591 -7.66 12.39 5.76
C TRP A 591 -6.21 11.93 5.61
N GLY A 592 -5.69 11.14 6.55
CA GLY A 592 -4.40 10.48 6.45
C GLY A 592 -4.29 9.61 5.19
N TRP A 593 -5.32 8.80 4.90
CA TRP A 593 -5.35 7.94 3.71
C TRP A 593 -5.47 8.72 2.41
N TYR A 594 -6.20 9.84 2.40
CA TYR A 594 -6.22 10.75 1.25
C TYR A 594 -4.82 11.31 0.95
N ARG A 595 -4.08 11.76 1.96
CA ARG A 595 -2.68 12.20 1.79
C ARG A 595 -1.82 11.08 1.21
N GLN A 596 -1.93 9.86 1.77
CA GLN A 596 -1.22 8.69 1.25
C GLN A 596 -1.59 8.38 -0.20
N PHE A 597 -2.87 8.46 -0.58
CA PHE A 597 -3.33 8.28 -1.96
C PHE A 597 -2.67 9.27 -2.91
N CYS A 598 -2.70 10.56 -2.58
CA CYS A 598 -2.10 11.61 -3.41
C CYS A 598 -0.60 11.38 -3.61
N ARG A 599 0.17 11.11 -2.55
CA ARG A 599 1.62 10.91 -2.67
C ARG A 599 2.01 9.58 -3.33
N ALA A 600 1.32 8.48 -3.02
CA ALA A 600 1.68 7.15 -3.53
C ALA A 600 1.32 6.96 -5.00
N TYR A 601 0.25 7.62 -5.46
CA TYR A 601 -0.22 7.52 -6.83
C TYR A 601 0.05 8.78 -7.65
N ALA A 602 0.82 9.75 -7.12
CA ALA A 602 1.16 11.01 -7.79
C ALA A 602 1.56 10.85 -9.27
N PRO A 603 2.45 9.90 -9.65
CA PRO A 603 2.83 9.75 -11.05
C PRO A 603 1.66 9.38 -11.98
N TYR A 604 0.70 8.60 -11.50
CA TYR A 604 -0.51 8.23 -12.25
C TYR A 604 -1.55 9.35 -12.27
N LEU A 605 -1.66 10.11 -11.17
CA LEU A 605 -2.58 11.23 -11.06
C LEU A 605 -2.20 12.37 -12.02
N ARG A 606 -0.91 12.65 -12.18
CA ARG A 606 -0.40 13.68 -13.12
C ARG A 606 -0.78 13.40 -14.56
N THR A 607 -0.77 12.12 -14.98
CA THR A 607 -1.15 11.73 -16.35
C THR A 607 -2.55 12.19 -16.73
N TYR A 608 -3.46 12.34 -15.75
CA TYR A 608 -4.86 12.71 -15.98
C TYR A 608 -5.27 13.98 -15.22
N VAL A 609 -4.31 14.86 -14.88
CA VAL A 609 -4.52 15.98 -13.95
C VAL A 609 -5.75 16.83 -14.30
N ASN A 610 -5.89 17.26 -15.56
CA ASN A 610 -7.00 18.10 -16.01
C ASN A 610 -8.36 17.39 -15.90
N THR A 611 -8.41 16.10 -16.27
CA THR A 611 -9.66 15.32 -16.21
C THR A 611 -10.07 15.06 -14.76
N LEU A 612 -9.13 14.63 -13.93
CA LEU A 612 -9.39 14.32 -12.52
C LEU A 612 -9.76 15.59 -11.74
N TYR A 613 -9.09 16.71 -12.01
CA TYR A 613 -9.43 18.01 -11.42
C TYR A 613 -10.86 18.44 -11.78
N THR A 614 -11.20 18.38 -13.07
CA THR A 614 -12.53 18.78 -13.54
C THR A 614 -13.64 17.98 -12.86
N VAL A 615 -13.44 16.68 -12.67
CA VAL A 615 -14.45 15.80 -12.07
C VAL A 615 -14.55 15.99 -10.56
N SER A 616 -13.42 16.12 -9.85
CA SER A 616 -13.41 16.07 -8.38
C SER A 616 -13.36 17.43 -7.69
N PHE A 617 -12.81 18.46 -8.34
CA PHE A 617 -12.48 19.74 -7.69
C PHE A 617 -13.14 20.97 -8.30
N SER A 618 -13.67 20.91 -9.53
CA SER A 618 -14.31 22.06 -10.21
C SER A 618 -15.45 22.69 -9.40
N ARG A 619 -16.15 21.90 -8.58
CA ARG A 619 -17.23 22.38 -7.72
C ARG A 619 -16.78 23.36 -6.63
N PHE A 620 -15.48 23.40 -6.32
CA PHE A 620 -14.90 24.32 -5.35
C PHE A 620 -14.24 25.53 -6.03
N ASP A 621 -14.35 25.69 -7.35
CA ASP A 621 -13.78 26.84 -8.06
C ASP A 621 -14.64 28.09 -7.81
N GLY A 622 -14.02 29.16 -7.30
CA GLY A 622 -14.73 30.40 -6.97
C GLY A 622 -15.65 30.31 -5.75
N VAL A 623 -15.56 29.23 -4.97
CA VAL A 623 -16.31 29.02 -3.72
C VAL A 623 -15.32 28.98 -2.56
N GLU A 624 -15.54 29.77 -1.51
CA GLU A 624 -14.76 29.65 -0.27
C GLU A 624 -15.17 28.36 0.47
N ASP A 625 -14.35 27.31 0.35
CA ASP A 625 -14.51 26.06 1.07
C ASP A 625 -13.14 25.64 1.65
N PRO A 626 -12.84 25.94 2.93
CA PRO A 626 -11.55 25.65 3.55
C PRO A 626 -11.12 24.18 3.44
N ALA A 627 -12.08 23.25 3.48
CA ALA A 627 -11.81 21.83 3.32
C ALA A 627 -11.50 21.49 1.85
N GLY A 628 -12.31 22.02 0.92
CA GLY A 628 -12.03 21.91 -0.52
C GLY A 628 -10.65 22.47 -0.89
N ASP A 629 -10.29 23.62 -0.34
CA ASP A 629 -9.01 24.30 -0.58
C ASP A 629 -7.82 23.50 -0.03
N MET A 630 -7.96 22.91 1.16
CA MET A 630 -6.92 22.04 1.72
C MET A 630 -6.72 20.77 0.88
N LEU A 631 -7.81 20.14 0.42
CA LEU A 631 -7.73 18.97 -0.47
C LEU A 631 -7.06 19.35 -1.80
N LYS A 632 -7.46 20.47 -2.41
CA LYS A 632 -6.84 21.02 -3.62
C LYS A 632 -5.35 21.29 -3.43
N LYS A 633 -4.94 21.86 -2.30
CA LYS A 633 -3.52 22.11 -1.98
C LYS A 633 -2.72 20.81 -1.95
N ILE A 634 -3.20 19.78 -1.26
CA ILE A 634 -2.53 18.47 -1.21
C ILE A 634 -2.43 17.84 -2.61
N TRP A 635 -3.51 17.93 -3.38
CA TRP A 635 -3.56 17.47 -4.77
C TRP A 635 -2.55 18.20 -5.66
N ASN A 636 -2.51 19.53 -5.60
CA ASN A 636 -1.61 20.36 -6.41
C ASN A 636 -0.14 20.06 -6.09
N ILE A 637 0.21 19.95 -4.80
CA ILE A 637 1.56 19.54 -4.38
C ILE A 637 1.91 18.18 -4.97
N ALA A 638 1.03 17.19 -4.87
CA ALA A 638 1.31 15.85 -5.40
C ALA A 638 1.42 15.80 -6.92
N THR A 639 0.63 16.63 -7.62
CA THR A 639 0.62 16.70 -9.08
C THR A 639 1.59 17.72 -9.67
N GLY A 640 2.39 18.40 -8.84
CA GLY A 640 3.38 19.38 -9.29
C GLY A 640 2.79 20.65 -9.89
N GLN A 641 1.56 21.02 -9.53
CA GLN A 641 0.89 22.24 -10.00
C GLN A 641 1.27 23.49 -9.20
N ASP A 642 1.79 23.31 -7.98
CA ASP A 642 2.24 24.40 -7.08
C ASP A 642 3.79 24.52 -7.04
N ALA A 643 4.50 24.03 -8.08
CA ALA A 643 5.97 24.02 -8.14
C ALA A 643 6.57 25.39 -8.54
#